data_AF-A0AAD7ADE2-F1
#
_entry.id   AF-A0AAD7ADE2-F1
#
_cell.length_a   1.000
_cell.length_b   1.000
_cell.length_c   1.000
_cell.angle_alpha   90.00
_cell.angle_beta   90.00
_cell.angle_gamma   90.00
#
_symmetry.space_group_name_H-M   'P 1'
#
loop_
_entity.id
_entity.type
_entity.pdbx_description
1 polymer ?
#
loop_
_entity_poly.entity_id
_entity_poly.type
_entity_poly.pdbx_seq_one_letter_code
_entity_poly.pdbx_strand_id
1 'polypeptide(L)'
;MAGRRSRFEAAKRYFELPESERTRIDEEVELSLDFESLSESTITRRENAKEEIEAFYAAQGHSGDVWVKAPNKLTAIIKTWLTAKVEGTRPTAPRSRAGATHVAFSTLKDWRMSVVRIISKYVPDGQKKLNNGIFVALYNHQGFLTAKHDLQLLEERKQFIGRHEIRLMTESMYANCIDLEWTIQIDLALKLMFQTGVRVGALAASTQQYLQEGRYLKWKNLICNLGANGEPHLDIGFTALKCYNGPLVAKRHEANLRPAQCPENVILEPGPPLLLLAIKRGIIKGIKTLDQLFNSKTRVLEWEDWALNEAVFLKGKVGGAAGCQPGSVMRAVGLASAVQVVGRKIGLAMQTYDMRRNYGDEIEENYGEAGAKMGMGHTANSTTYKNKYGRESANLDNAGSVMHEDIVDRYALNQFRAPALLPHVGLSSNTIDGLMHLHDSVSTESTQLSLKRKADALIVPYGQPQIRPITKISDAECRAHPSWFAFISLPESISRQQEMTRLKSIYQPALDSVDPSPATRTAESRLRAGFPDQPQFIVAYEEWKRVRDRVNSSESRKLKSIRDAIAAERAVPTTSNASKAGPEPEDADTYMARQTRIEQFKGPSLLVDIARLHAGPSGSKVPASHAAVDGAVPIDDLMEVEFTPLEEGDPDVDEVPAWVVRTGYMRMMWTSAKDMHSRCSKCKVDPTVDQADKEKVWTPWNLARHEEQFHSVGMQLARWYNKHATCLLCALDDCPEKLARRTYTRHINPAVGYHVGDPRLPQVEEFFVAFPDTFLSDEELDAEEERWAMEFADVTLPSSFLEVSRVEAALAGAVMLGVHEESVEPVVVDHKAALASYKRLKISKEAFVYVTESSRR
;
A
#
# COMPACT_ATOMS: atom_id res chain seq x y z
N MET A 1 -35.48 -38.62 -6.64
CA MET A 1 -36.40 -38.30 -5.53
C MET A 1 -36.18 -39.17 -4.28
N ALA A 2 -35.80 -40.46 -4.39
CA ALA A 2 -35.54 -41.34 -3.24
C ALA A 2 -34.47 -40.82 -2.25
N GLY A 3 -33.39 -40.17 -2.73
CA GLY A 3 -32.36 -39.57 -1.87
C GLY A 3 -32.78 -38.29 -1.12
N ARG A 4 -33.84 -37.59 -1.58
CA ARG A 4 -34.39 -36.42 -0.86
C ARG A 4 -35.27 -36.84 0.30
N ARG A 5 -36.05 -37.93 0.15
CA ARG A 5 -36.86 -38.52 1.22
C ARG A 5 -35.99 -39.05 2.37
N SER A 6 -34.89 -39.75 2.05
CA SER A 6 -33.93 -40.25 3.05
C SER A 6 -33.28 -39.13 3.89
N ARG A 7 -32.93 -37.99 3.28
CA ARG A 7 -32.34 -36.86 4.01
C ARG A 7 -33.35 -36.09 4.84
N PHE A 8 -34.59 -35.99 4.36
CA PHE A 8 -35.67 -35.34 5.10
C PHE A 8 -36.10 -36.18 6.31
N GLU A 9 -36.14 -37.51 6.19
CA GLU A 9 -36.39 -38.41 7.31
C GLU A 9 -35.23 -38.44 8.32
N ALA A 10 -33.98 -38.31 7.86
CA ALA A 10 -32.83 -38.17 8.74
C ALA A 10 -32.85 -36.85 9.51
N ALA A 11 -33.18 -35.73 8.85
CA ALA A 11 -33.33 -34.43 9.50
C ALA A 11 -34.49 -34.43 10.49
N LYS A 12 -35.62 -35.04 10.12
CA LYS A 12 -36.78 -35.19 11.00
C LYS A 12 -36.43 -36.02 12.25
N ARG A 13 -35.76 -37.16 12.09
CA ARG A 13 -35.27 -37.97 13.21
C ARG A 13 -34.30 -37.20 14.10
N TYR A 14 -33.43 -36.38 13.52
CA TYR A 14 -32.52 -35.53 14.26
C TYR A 14 -33.27 -34.49 15.11
N PHE A 15 -34.30 -33.82 14.55
CA PHE A 15 -35.13 -32.89 15.33
C PHE A 15 -36.06 -33.56 16.34
N GLU A 16 -36.30 -34.86 16.22
CA GLU A 16 -37.03 -35.67 17.22
C GLU A 16 -36.14 -36.13 18.39
N LEU A 17 -34.81 -35.95 18.29
CA LEU A 17 -33.91 -36.27 19.40
C LEU A 17 -34.03 -35.24 20.54
N PRO A 18 -33.82 -35.68 21.80
CA PRO A 18 -33.67 -34.78 22.94
C PRO A 18 -32.58 -33.74 22.67
N GLU A 19 -32.75 -32.52 23.20
CA GLU A 19 -31.83 -31.41 22.96
C GLU A 19 -30.39 -31.74 23.33
N SER A 20 -30.17 -32.48 24.43
CA SER A 20 -28.85 -32.96 24.84
C SER A 20 -28.19 -33.90 23.83
N GLU A 21 -28.97 -34.67 23.06
CA GLU A 21 -28.47 -35.62 22.06
C GLU A 21 -28.25 -34.95 20.71
N ARG A 22 -29.05 -33.93 20.37
CA ARG A 22 -28.80 -33.01 19.25
C ARG A 22 -27.51 -32.22 19.45
N THR A 23 -27.30 -31.64 20.62
CA THR A 23 -26.05 -30.93 20.97
C THR A 23 -24.84 -31.86 20.86
N ARG A 24 -24.95 -33.12 21.33
CA ARG A 24 -23.87 -34.10 21.20
C ARG A 24 -23.57 -34.43 19.73
N ILE A 25 -24.59 -34.58 18.89
CA ILE A 25 -24.43 -34.87 17.46
C ILE A 25 -23.87 -33.66 16.72
N ASP A 26 -24.29 -32.44 17.05
CA ASP A 26 -23.73 -31.20 16.49
C ASP A 26 -22.27 -31.03 16.86
N GLU A 27 -21.91 -31.34 18.11
CA GLU A 27 -20.51 -31.37 18.55
C GLU A 27 -19.70 -32.45 17.82
N GLU A 28 -20.25 -33.67 17.63
CA GLU A 28 -19.60 -34.73 16.86
C GLU A 28 -19.48 -34.39 15.36
N VAL A 29 -20.44 -33.68 14.78
CA VAL A 29 -20.45 -33.22 13.39
C VAL A 29 -19.48 -32.04 13.19
N GLU A 30 -19.43 -31.07 14.10
CA GLU A 30 -18.40 -30.01 14.12
C GLU A 30 -16.99 -30.60 14.25
N LEU A 31 -16.83 -31.66 15.05
CA LEU A 31 -15.54 -32.30 15.29
C LEU A 31 -15.11 -33.23 14.14
N SER A 32 -16.06 -33.77 13.36
CA SER A 32 -15.80 -34.65 12.22
C SER A 32 -15.71 -33.96 10.85
N LEU A 33 -16.12 -32.68 10.73
CA LEU A 33 -16.18 -31.97 9.44
C LEU A 33 -14.91 -31.25 8.95
N ASP A 34 -13.72 -31.52 9.50
CA ASP A 34 -12.47 -30.88 9.02
C ASP A 34 -11.30 -31.89 8.90
N PHE A 35 -11.38 -32.78 7.90
CA PHE A 35 -10.38 -33.83 7.70
C PHE A 35 -9.71 -33.90 6.31
N GLU A 36 -9.81 -32.87 5.47
CA GLU A 36 -9.10 -32.85 4.18
C GLU A 36 -8.13 -31.66 4.04
N SER A 37 -6.83 -31.99 3.97
CA SER A 37 -5.66 -31.13 3.68
C SER A 37 -5.31 -30.04 4.71
N LEU A 38 -4.89 -30.46 5.91
CA LEU A 38 -4.15 -29.55 6.80
C LEU A 38 -2.86 -29.06 6.14
N SER A 39 -2.51 -27.80 6.38
CA SER A 39 -1.20 -27.29 5.98
C SER A 39 -0.08 -28.08 6.64
N GLU A 40 1.03 -28.33 5.93
CA GLU A 40 2.24 -28.91 6.52
C GLU A 40 2.66 -28.13 7.78
N SER A 41 2.56 -26.81 7.76
CA SER A 41 2.85 -25.95 8.91
C SER A 41 1.95 -26.21 10.13
N THR A 42 0.70 -26.65 9.93
CA THR A 42 -0.21 -26.98 11.02
C THR A 42 0.08 -28.38 11.57
N ILE A 43 0.46 -29.32 10.70
CA ILE A 43 0.92 -30.65 11.08
C ILE A 43 2.20 -30.51 11.93
N THR A 44 3.21 -29.79 11.44
CA THR A 44 4.46 -29.53 12.17
C THR A 44 4.19 -28.82 13.51
N ARG A 45 3.31 -27.82 13.56
CA ARG A 45 2.95 -27.16 14.83
C ARG A 45 2.33 -28.12 15.85
N ARG A 46 1.49 -29.06 15.40
CA ARG A 46 0.87 -30.07 16.27
C ARG A 46 1.87 -31.10 16.76
N GLU A 47 2.74 -31.60 15.88
CA GLU A 47 3.79 -32.54 16.28
C GLU A 47 4.79 -31.89 17.25
N ASN A 48 5.21 -30.65 17.00
CA ASN A 48 6.05 -29.90 17.95
C ASN A 48 5.37 -29.72 19.31
N ALA A 49 4.07 -29.39 19.35
CA ALA A 49 3.34 -29.26 20.62
C ALA A 49 3.23 -30.60 21.35
N LYS A 50 3.08 -31.72 20.64
CA LYS A 50 3.08 -33.06 21.22
C LYS A 50 4.43 -33.39 21.85
N GLU A 51 5.52 -33.21 21.11
CA GLU A 51 6.89 -33.45 21.60
C GLU A 51 7.22 -32.58 22.81
N GLU A 52 6.82 -31.31 22.80
CA GLU A 52 7.01 -30.41 23.94
C GLU A 52 6.24 -30.85 25.19
N ILE A 53 5.03 -31.40 25.05
CA ILE A 53 4.24 -31.91 26.17
C ILE A 53 4.85 -33.20 26.73
N GLU A 54 5.34 -34.08 25.86
CA GLU A 54 6.05 -35.30 26.26
C GLU A 54 7.34 -34.97 27.01
N ALA A 55 8.13 -34.02 26.50
CA ALA A 55 9.33 -33.52 27.16
C ALA A 55 9.02 -32.86 28.51
N PHE A 56 7.94 -32.07 28.58
CA PHE A 56 7.49 -31.44 29.82
C PHE A 56 7.04 -32.48 30.86
N TYR A 57 6.31 -33.51 30.45
CA TYR A 57 5.90 -34.61 31.31
C TYR A 57 7.10 -35.40 31.85
N ALA A 58 8.08 -35.70 30.99
CA ALA A 58 9.32 -36.35 31.40
C ALA A 58 10.14 -35.51 32.38
N ALA A 59 10.21 -34.18 32.17
CA ALA A 59 10.91 -33.25 33.05
C ALA A 59 10.30 -33.18 34.47
N GLN A 60 9.03 -33.56 34.63
CA GLN A 60 8.37 -33.69 35.93
C GLN A 60 8.67 -35.03 36.64
N GLY A 61 9.59 -35.84 36.10
CA GLY A 61 9.99 -37.13 36.66
C GLY A 61 9.03 -38.27 36.36
N HIS A 62 8.08 -38.06 35.45
CA HIS A 62 7.17 -39.12 35.01
C HIS A 62 7.79 -39.94 33.88
N SER A 63 7.52 -41.25 33.87
CA SER A 63 8.03 -42.18 32.85
C SER A 63 6.90 -42.77 31.99
N GLY A 64 7.20 -42.94 30.70
CA GLY A 64 6.30 -43.53 29.71
C GLY A 64 5.37 -42.52 29.01
N ASP A 65 4.50 -43.05 28.16
CA ASP A 65 3.65 -42.26 27.28
C ASP A 65 2.55 -41.50 28.06
N VAL A 66 2.62 -40.16 28.06
CA VAL A 66 1.67 -39.25 28.72
C VAL A 66 0.24 -39.43 28.22
N TRP A 67 0.07 -39.83 26.95
CA TRP A 67 -1.24 -39.97 26.31
C TRP A 67 -1.96 -41.25 26.75
N VAL A 68 -1.23 -42.28 27.19
CA VAL A 68 -1.77 -43.58 27.59
C VAL A 68 -1.77 -43.77 29.11
N LYS A 69 -0.70 -43.39 29.80
CA LYS A 69 -0.50 -43.73 31.22
C LYS A 69 -1.13 -42.76 32.21
N ALA A 70 -1.49 -41.56 31.79
CA ALA A 70 -1.98 -40.50 32.67
C ALA A 70 -3.39 -39.97 32.34
N PRO A 71 -4.38 -40.79 31.91
CA PRO A 71 -5.64 -40.26 31.40
C PRO A 71 -6.43 -39.43 32.44
N ASN A 72 -6.27 -39.74 33.73
CA ASN A 72 -6.94 -39.02 34.82
C ASN A 72 -6.17 -37.77 35.28
N LYS A 73 -4.89 -37.64 34.92
CA LYS A 73 -4.03 -36.48 35.25
C LYS A 73 -3.75 -35.59 34.03
N LEU A 74 -4.11 -36.04 32.84
CA LEU A 74 -3.79 -35.39 31.57
C LEU A 74 -4.24 -33.94 31.52
N THR A 75 -5.45 -33.64 31.98
CA THR A 75 -5.97 -32.27 32.04
C THR A 75 -5.10 -31.38 32.92
N ALA A 76 -4.65 -31.86 34.08
CA ALA A 76 -3.78 -31.09 34.97
C ALA A 76 -2.40 -30.86 34.33
N ILE A 77 -1.79 -31.89 33.73
CA ILE A 77 -0.50 -31.80 33.04
C ILE A 77 -0.56 -30.76 31.91
N ILE A 78 -1.60 -30.81 31.08
CA ILE A 78 -1.78 -29.88 29.96
C ILE A 78 -2.00 -28.45 30.47
N LYS A 79 -2.80 -28.26 31.53
CA LYS A 79 -2.99 -26.93 32.13
C LYS A 79 -1.66 -26.35 32.61
N THR A 80 -0.87 -27.14 33.32
CA THR A 80 0.47 -26.72 33.79
C THR A 80 1.41 -26.43 32.62
N TRP A 81 1.39 -27.25 31.57
CA TRP A 81 2.16 -27.00 30.36
C TRP A 81 1.75 -25.70 29.68
N LEU A 82 0.45 -25.44 29.49
CA LEU A 82 -0.06 -24.19 28.91
C LEU A 82 0.35 -22.98 29.74
N THR A 83 0.28 -23.07 31.07
CA THR A 83 0.75 -22.02 31.98
C THR A 83 2.24 -21.76 31.79
N ALA A 84 3.07 -22.80 31.87
CA ALA A 84 4.52 -22.68 31.67
C ALA A 84 4.86 -22.16 30.27
N LYS A 85 4.08 -22.52 29.25
CA LYS A 85 4.27 -22.07 27.87
C LYS A 85 3.94 -20.57 27.73
N VAL A 86 2.85 -20.08 28.32
CA VAL A 86 2.50 -18.64 28.31
C VAL A 86 3.50 -17.82 29.11
N GLU A 87 3.95 -18.32 30.26
CA GLU A 87 4.92 -17.65 31.13
C GLU A 87 6.34 -17.65 30.53
N GLY A 88 6.74 -18.74 29.88
CA GLY A 88 8.09 -18.91 29.32
C GLY A 88 8.26 -18.42 27.89
N THR A 89 7.18 -18.28 27.11
CA THR A 89 7.28 -17.87 25.70
C THR A 89 7.22 -16.35 25.59
N ARG A 90 8.33 -15.76 25.14
CA ARG A 90 8.38 -14.32 24.84
C ARG A 90 7.47 -13.98 23.65
N PRO A 91 6.82 -12.81 23.65
CA PRO A 91 6.06 -12.33 22.50
C PRO A 91 6.94 -12.24 21.25
N THR A 92 6.30 -12.23 20.08
CA THR A 92 6.99 -11.94 18.82
C THR A 92 7.65 -10.55 18.91
N ALA A 93 8.76 -10.35 18.21
CA ALA A 93 9.50 -9.07 18.28
C ALA A 93 8.62 -7.82 17.99
N PRO A 94 7.65 -7.86 17.05
CA PRO A 94 6.68 -6.76 16.90
C PRO A 94 5.84 -6.50 18.14
N ARG A 95 5.30 -7.53 18.81
CA ARG A 95 4.48 -7.40 20.02
C ARG A 95 5.29 -6.98 21.24
N SER A 96 6.49 -7.55 21.39
CA SER A 96 7.44 -7.13 22.44
C SER A 96 7.77 -5.63 22.33
N ARG A 97 7.98 -5.13 21.10
CA ARG A 97 8.17 -3.69 20.83
C ARG A 97 6.93 -2.84 21.10
N ALA A 98 5.74 -3.42 21.07
CA ALA A 98 4.48 -2.77 21.44
C ALA A 98 4.20 -2.84 22.96
N GLY A 99 5.16 -3.30 23.76
CA GLY A 99 5.01 -3.40 25.21
C GLY A 99 4.34 -4.69 25.69
N ALA A 100 3.99 -5.62 24.80
CA ALA A 100 3.45 -6.91 25.22
C ALA A 100 4.53 -7.70 25.98
N THR A 101 4.18 -8.19 27.16
CA THR A 101 5.05 -9.03 28.00
C THR A 101 4.84 -10.52 27.73
N HIS A 102 3.68 -10.89 27.17
CA HIS A 102 3.27 -12.26 26.91
C HIS A 102 2.82 -12.48 25.45
N VAL A 103 2.61 -13.75 25.09
CA VAL A 103 2.07 -14.13 23.78
C VAL A 103 0.67 -13.54 23.54
N ALA A 104 0.23 -13.47 22.28
CA ALA A 104 -1.13 -13.03 21.97
C ALA A 104 -2.16 -14.08 22.44
N PHE A 105 -3.39 -13.63 22.72
CA PHE A 105 -4.51 -14.53 22.99
C PHE A 105 -4.73 -15.53 21.84
N SER A 106 -4.59 -15.09 20.59
CA SER A 106 -4.70 -15.94 19.40
C SER A 106 -3.65 -17.06 19.39
N THR A 107 -2.42 -16.79 19.84
CA THR A 107 -1.38 -17.82 20.00
C THR A 107 -1.77 -18.87 21.05
N LEU A 108 -2.31 -18.43 22.19
CA LEU A 108 -2.80 -19.35 23.24
C LEU A 108 -3.97 -20.19 22.74
N LYS A 109 -4.91 -19.59 22.00
CA LYS A 109 -6.03 -20.30 21.33
C LYS A 109 -5.50 -21.38 20.38
N ASP A 110 -4.50 -21.05 19.56
CA ASP A 110 -3.88 -22.00 18.62
C ASP A 110 -3.21 -23.18 19.33
N TRP A 111 -2.49 -22.93 20.44
CA TRP A 111 -1.91 -23.99 21.26
C TRP A 111 -2.98 -24.89 21.87
N ARG A 112 -4.04 -24.32 22.46
CA ARG A 112 -5.17 -25.10 22.98
C ARG A 112 -5.79 -25.98 21.89
N MET A 113 -6.05 -25.44 20.70
CA MET A 113 -6.63 -26.21 19.59
C MET A 113 -5.69 -27.32 19.10
N SER A 114 -4.38 -27.09 19.11
CA SER A 114 -3.38 -28.12 18.81
C SER A 114 -3.45 -29.25 19.83
N VAL A 115 -3.55 -28.92 21.12
CA VAL A 115 -3.68 -29.92 22.20
C VAL A 115 -4.98 -30.70 22.14
N VAL A 116 -6.11 -30.05 21.89
CA VAL A 116 -7.41 -30.73 21.69
C VAL A 116 -7.30 -31.79 20.59
N ARG A 117 -6.63 -31.45 19.48
CA ARG A 117 -6.41 -32.40 18.37
C ARG A 117 -5.44 -33.53 18.75
N ILE A 118 -4.40 -33.24 19.51
CA ILE A 118 -3.47 -34.27 20.02
C ILE A 118 -4.23 -35.24 20.96
N ILE A 119 -5.06 -34.73 21.88
CA ILE A 119 -5.89 -35.57 22.76
C ILE A 119 -6.81 -36.47 21.94
N SER A 120 -7.55 -35.90 20.99
CA SER A 120 -8.49 -36.66 20.14
C SER A 120 -7.78 -37.81 19.40
N LYS A 121 -6.54 -37.58 18.93
CA LYS A 121 -5.78 -38.54 18.13
C LYS A 121 -5.01 -39.59 18.95
N TYR A 122 -4.36 -39.19 20.05
CA TYR A 122 -3.36 -40.02 20.73
C TYR A 122 -3.83 -40.58 22.08
N VAL A 123 -4.94 -40.07 22.65
CA VAL A 123 -5.48 -40.58 23.92
C VAL A 123 -6.54 -41.64 23.63
N PRO A 124 -6.50 -42.82 24.27
CA PRO A 124 -7.59 -43.79 24.18
C PRO A 124 -8.94 -43.16 24.60
N ASP A 125 -9.95 -43.29 23.75
CA ASP A 125 -11.24 -42.60 23.85
C ASP A 125 -11.12 -41.07 23.95
N GLY A 126 -10.08 -40.49 23.33
CA GLY A 126 -9.75 -39.07 23.42
C GLY A 126 -10.90 -38.15 23.07
N GLN A 127 -11.66 -38.47 22.01
CA GLN A 127 -12.85 -37.72 21.61
C GLN A 127 -13.93 -37.73 22.70
N LYS A 128 -14.25 -38.90 23.26
CA LYS A 128 -15.20 -39.03 24.37
C LYS A 128 -14.73 -38.27 25.61
N LYS A 129 -13.43 -38.28 25.91
CA LYS A 129 -12.84 -37.52 27.04
C LYS A 129 -12.90 -36.01 26.83
N LEU A 130 -12.71 -35.53 25.60
CA LEU A 130 -12.90 -34.12 25.26
C LEU A 130 -14.33 -33.67 25.53
N ASN A 131 -15.31 -34.45 25.06
CA ASN A 131 -16.73 -34.22 25.27
C ASN A 131 -17.11 -34.32 26.76
N ASN A 132 -16.46 -35.21 27.52
CA ASN A 132 -16.65 -35.37 28.97
C ASN A 132 -15.92 -34.31 29.82
N GLY A 133 -15.70 -33.10 29.28
CA GLY A 133 -15.28 -31.93 30.06
C GLY A 133 -13.80 -31.56 30.00
N ILE A 134 -12.92 -32.34 29.35
CA ILE A 134 -11.53 -31.88 29.15
C ILE A 134 -11.51 -30.61 28.29
N PHE A 135 -12.32 -30.53 27.22
CA PHE A 135 -12.39 -29.34 26.39
C PHE A 135 -12.80 -28.10 27.20
N VAL A 136 -13.88 -28.21 27.97
CA VAL A 136 -14.38 -27.15 28.86
C VAL A 136 -13.30 -26.74 29.88
N ALA A 137 -12.60 -27.72 30.46
CA ALA A 137 -11.53 -27.45 31.41
C ALA A 137 -10.35 -26.69 30.78
N LEU A 138 -9.99 -26.99 29.54
CA LEU A 138 -8.94 -26.28 28.80
C LEU A 138 -9.39 -24.89 28.35
N TYR A 139 -10.65 -24.75 27.94
CA TYR A 139 -11.25 -23.46 27.59
C TYR A 139 -11.25 -22.51 28.81
N ASN A 140 -11.72 -23.00 29.96
CA ASN A 140 -11.71 -22.24 31.22
C ASN A 140 -10.29 -21.85 31.65
N HIS A 141 -9.31 -22.75 31.45
CA HIS A 141 -7.91 -22.46 31.76
C HIS A 141 -7.31 -21.40 30.84
N GLN A 142 -7.68 -21.39 29.55
CA GLN A 142 -7.34 -20.30 28.65
C GLN A 142 -7.92 -18.97 29.15
N GLY A 143 -9.17 -18.94 29.60
CA GLY A 143 -9.79 -17.74 30.20
C GLY A 143 -9.01 -17.26 31.43
N PHE A 144 -8.65 -18.19 32.32
CA PHE A 144 -7.79 -17.90 33.48
C PHE A 144 -6.43 -17.31 33.08
N LEU A 145 -5.72 -17.90 32.12
CA LEU A 145 -4.42 -17.39 31.66
C LEU A 145 -4.54 -16.03 30.98
N THR A 146 -5.64 -15.81 30.25
CA THR A 146 -5.93 -14.53 29.62
C THR A 146 -6.06 -13.43 30.68
N ALA A 147 -6.88 -13.65 31.70
CA ALA A 147 -7.06 -12.69 32.79
C ALA A 147 -5.78 -12.51 33.62
N LYS A 148 -5.07 -13.60 33.94
CA LYS A 148 -3.86 -13.58 34.77
C LYS A 148 -2.72 -12.79 34.12
N HIS A 149 -2.55 -12.91 32.81
CA HIS A 149 -1.42 -12.33 32.08
C HIS A 149 -1.80 -11.10 31.25
N ASP A 150 -3.02 -10.57 31.44
CA ASP A 150 -3.60 -9.48 30.65
C ASP A 150 -3.39 -9.71 29.14
N LEU A 151 -3.67 -10.94 28.69
CA LEU A 151 -3.49 -11.28 27.29
C LEU A 151 -4.54 -10.51 26.49
N GLN A 152 -4.08 -9.59 25.65
CA GLN A 152 -4.95 -8.81 24.77
C GLN A 152 -5.92 -9.72 23.99
N LEU A 153 -7.19 -9.66 24.41
CA LEU A 153 -8.32 -10.38 23.82
C LEU A 153 -8.70 -9.82 22.45
N LEU A 154 -8.51 -8.50 22.30
CA LEU A 154 -8.82 -7.77 21.09
C LEU A 154 -7.62 -7.87 20.14
N GLU A 155 -7.87 -8.33 18.93
CA GLU A 155 -6.94 -8.07 17.84
C GLU A 155 -6.93 -6.54 17.64
N GLU A 156 -5.87 -5.86 18.08
CA GLU A 156 -5.70 -4.38 18.03
C GLU A 156 -5.88 -3.79 16.62
N ARG A 157 -5.91 -4.65 15.62
CA ARG A 157 -6.00 -4.31 14.22
C ARG A 157 -7.33 -4.80 13.69
N LYS A 158 -8.21 -3.86 13.29
CA LYS A 158 -9.40 -4.16 12.50
C LYS A 158 -8.98 -5.09 11.35
N GLN A 159 -9.47 -6.33 11.40
CA GLN A 159 -9.09 -7.38 10.46
C GLN A 159 -9.96 -7.38 9.19
N PHE A 160 -10.86 -6.41 9.07
CA PHE A 160 -11.79 -6.25 7.97
C PHE A 160 -11.81 -4.78 7.54
N ILE A 161 -11.99 -4.57 6.24
CA ILE A 161 -12.11 -3.25 5.62
C ILE A 161 -13.42 -3.26 4.85
N GLY A 162 -14.38 -2.46 5.31
CA GLY A 162 -15.73 -2.38 4.76
C GLY A 162 -15.90 -1.16 3.86
N ARG A 163 -17.16 -0.90 3.47
CA ARG A 163 -17.53 0.16 2.52
C ARG A 163 -17.02 1.56 2.91
N HIS A 164 -17.14 1.93 4.19
CA HIS A 164 -16.77 3.27 4.66
C HIS A 164 -15.26 3.50 4.56
N GLU A 165 -14.45 2.49 4.88
CA GLU A 165 -13.00 2.60 4.72
C GLU A 165 -12.60 2.68 3.24
N ILE A 166 -13.20 1.88 2.36
CA ILE A 166 -12.92 1.95 0.92
C ILE A 166 -13.27 3.33 0.37
N ARG A 167 -14.42 3.88 0.77
CA ARG A 167 -14.84 5.22 0.41
C ARG A 167 -13.83 6.28 0.86
N LEU A 168 -13.39 6.26 2.12
CA LEU A 168 -12.38 7.20 2.62
C LEU A 168 -11.05 7.09 1.88
N MET A 169 -10.65 5.86 1.54
CA MET A 169 -9.45 5.64 0.73
C MET A 169 -9.61 6.25 -0.66
N THR A 170 -10.76 6.05 -1.30
CA THR A 170 -11.06 6.62 -2.62
C THR A 170 -11.08 8.15 -2.60
N GLU A 171 -11.77 8.75 -1.64
CA GLU A 171 -11.80 10.20 -1.41
C GLU A 171 -10.39 10.76 -1.22
N SER A 172 -9.60 10.16 -0.32
CA SER A 172 -8.22 10.57 -0.08
C SER A 172 -7.32 10.43 -1.30
N MET A 173 -7.49 9.37 -2.10
CA MET A 173 -6.70 9.16 -3.32
C MET A 173 -6.97 10.24 -4.36
N TYR A 174 -8.23 10.59 -4.61
CA TYR A 174 -8.58 11.61 -5.59
C TYR A 174 -8.24 13.03 -5.11
N ALA A 175 -8.41 13.33 -3.82
CA ALA A 175 -7.95 14.58 -3.22
C ALA A 175 -6.42 14.76 -3.32
N ASN A 176 -5.66 13.67 -3.32
CA ASN A 176 -4.18 13.69 -3.37
C ASN A 176 -3.63 13.14 -4.70
N CYS A 177 -4.38 13.28 -5.79
CA CYS A 177 -4.15 12.57 -7.05
C CYS A 177 -3.00 13.15 -7.89
N ILE A 178 -1.75 12.82 -7.58
CA ILE A 178 -0.59 13.30 -8.38
C ILE A 178 -0.63 12.80 -9.83
N ASP A 179 -1.02 11.54 -10.04
CA ASP A 179 -1.13 10.94 -11.37
C ASP A 179 -2.44 10.16 -11.50
N LEU A 180 -3.27 10.56 -12.46
CA LEU A 180 -4.59 10.01 -12.60
C LEU A 180 -4.59 8.54 -13.03
N GLU A 181 -3.68 8.12 -13.92
CA GLU A 181 -3.67 6.71 -14.33
C GLU A 181 -3.32 5.81 -13.15
N TRP A 182 -2.32 6.22 -12.37
CA TRP A 182 -1.89 5.57 -11.15
C TRP A 182 -3.02 5.51 -10.13
N THR A 183 -3.66 6.65 -9.84
CA THR A 183 -4.77 6.71 -8.88
C THR A 183 -5.93 5.82 -9.30
N ILE A 184 -6.37 5.91 -10.55
CA ILE A 184 -7.47 5.10 -11.09
C ILE A 184 -7.16 3.60 -10.98
N GLN A 185 -5.94 3.16 -11.31
CA GLN A 185 -5.63 1.72 -11.21
C GLN A 185 -5.60 1.22 -9.75
N ILE A 186 -5.18 2.05 -8.79
CA ILE A 186 -5.21 1.65 -7.38
C ILE A 186 -6.65 1.61 -6.87
N ASP A 187 -7.47 2.59 -7.24
CA ASP A 187 -8.91 2.62 -6.96
C ASP A 187 -9.64 1.39 -7.53
N LEU A 188 -9.41 1.08 -8.80
CA LEU A 188 -9.93 -0.13 -9.43
C LEU A 188 -9.50 -1.40 -8.67
N ALA A 189 -8.22 -1.50 -8.28
CA ALA A 189 -7.74 -2.66 -7.55
C ALA A 189 -8.41 -2.82 -6.18
N LEU A 190 -8.61 -1.73 -5.44
CA LEU A 190 -9.33 -1.71 -4.17
C LEU A 190 -10.74 -2.26 -4.33
N LYS A 191 -11.49 -1.70 -5.28
CA LYS A 191 -12.89 -2.05 -5.55
C LYS A 191 -13.05 -3.49 -6.02
N LEU A 192 -12.15 -3.97 -6.87
CA LEU A 192 -12.15 -5.38 -7.27
C LEU A 192 -11.87 -6.31 -6.08
N MET A 193 -10.87 -6.01 -5.24
CA MET A 193 -10.60 -6.84 -4.05
C MET A 193 -11.75 -6.81 -3.04
N PHE A 194 -12.39 -5.65 -2.86
CA PHE A 194 -13.53 -5.47 -1.98
C PHE A 194 -14.76 -6.26 -2.48
N GLN A 195 -15.12 -6.12 -3.76
CA GLN A 195 -16.35 -6.72 -4.29
C GLN A 195 -16.22 -8.18 -4.74
N THR A 196 -15.01 -8.70 -4.97
CA THR A 196 -14.84 -10.11 -5.39
C THR A 196 -14.06 -10.94 -4.37
N GLY A 197 -13.55 -10.33 -3.30
CA GLY A 197 -12.73 -10.99 -2.29
C GLY A 197 -11.42 -11.58 -2.84
N VAL A 198 -11.04 -11.29 -4.09
CA VAL A 198 -9.85 -11.91 -4.69
C VAL A 198 -8.58 -11.43 -4.01
N ARG A 199 -7.58 -12.32 -3.96
CA ARG A 199 -6.25 -11.94 -3.48
C ARG A 199 -5.59 -11.00 -4.49
N VAL A 200 -4.75 -10.08 -4.02
CA VAL A 200 -3.94 -9.20 -4.86
C VAL A 200 -3.13 -9.93 -5.94
N GLY A 201 -2.74 -11.18 -5.70
CA GLY A 201 -2.03 -12.03 -6.67
C GLY A 201 -2.89 -12.53 -7.84
N ALA A 202 -4.22 -12.38 -7.79
CA ALA A 202 -5.12 -12.63 -8.90
C ALA A 202 -5.19 -11.43 -9.86
N LEU A 203 -4.96 -10.22 -9.33
CA LEU A 203 -4.94 -8.96 -10.08
C LEU A 203 -3.57 -8.71 -10.72
N ALA A 204 -2.50 -8.94 -9.95
CA ALA A 204 -1.12 -8.62 -10.32
C ALA A 204 -0.19 -9.84 -10.15
N ALA A 205 0.95 -9.85 -10.84
CA ALA A 205 1.85 -11.01 -10.86
C ALA A 205 2.52 -11.22 -9.49
N SER A 206 2.24 -12.33 -8.82
CA SER A 206 2.76 -12.63 -7.47
C SER A 206 4.20 -13.13 -7.47
N THR A 207 4.55 -14.00 -8.43
CA THR A 207 5.88 -14.60 -8.60
C THR A 207 6.44 -14.34 -9.99
N GLN A 208 7.75 -14.53 -10.19
CA GLN A 208 8.35 -14.37 -11.52
C GLN A 208 7.78 -15.38 -12.52
N GLN A 209 7.47 -16.59 -12.04
CA GLN A 209 6.77 -17.61 -12.80
C GLN A 209 5.38 -17.11 -13.24
N TYR A 210 4.59 -16.51 -12.35
CA TYR A 210 3.27 -15.97 -12.72
C TYR A 210 3.37 -14.87 -13.78
N LEU A 211 4.41 -14.05 -13.73
CA LEU A 211 4.67 -13.05 -14.75
C LEU A 211 4.96 -13.70 -16.11
N GLN A 212 5.82 -14.72 -16.15
CA GLN A 212 6.17 -15.46 -17.37
C GLN A 212 4.99 -16.23 -17.97
N GLU A 213 4.15 -16.82 -17.12
CA GLU A 213 2.96 -17.58 -17.51
C GLU A 213 1.75 -16.68 -17.82
N GLY A 214 1.85 -15.36 -17.65
CA GLY A 214 0.73 -14.45 -17.87
C GLY A 214 -0.40 -14.58 -16.84
N ARG A 215 -0.08 -15.04 -15.62
CA ARG A 215 -1.01 -15.27 -14.49
C ARG A 215 -1.21 -13.99 -13.68
N TYR A 216 -2.03 -13.11 -14.23
CA TYR A 216 -2.51 -11.85 -13.65
C TYR A 216 -3.74 -11.40 -14.46
N LEU A 217 -4.43 -10.35 -14.02
CA LEU A 217 -5.61 -9.86 -14.73
C LEU A 217 -5.22 -9.16 -16.03
N LYS A 218 -5.78 -9.63 -17.15
CA LYS A 218 -5.60 -9.06 -18.49
C LYS A 218 -6.91 -8.50 -19.03
N TRP A 219 -6.86 -7.64 -20.04
CA TRP A 219 -8.06 -7.05 -20.63
C TRP A 219 -9.01 -8.09 -21.23
N LYS A 220 -8.49 -9.17 -21.85
CA LYS A 220 -9.32 -10.30 -22.32
C LYS A 220 -10.10 -11.04 -21.24
N ASN A 221 -9.77 -10.78 -19.97
CA ASN A 221 -10.47 -11.39 -18.83
C ASN A 221 -11.65 -10.55 -18.36
N LEU A 222 -11.87 -9.37 -18.95
CA LEU A 222 -12.94 -8.45 -18.61
C LEU A 222 -13.93 -8.37 -19.78
N ILE A 223 -15.21 -8.45 -19.47
CA ILE A 223 -16.28 -8.07 -20.39
C ILE A 223 -17.08 -6.98 -19.68
N CYS A 224 -17.29 -5.87 -20.36
CA CYS A 224 -18.07 -4.74 -19.84
C CYS A 224 -19.30 -4.54 -20.72
N ASN A 225 -20.47 -4.80 -20.16
CA ASN A 225 -21.74 -4.51 -20.80
C ASN A 225 -22.28 -3.18 -20.26
N LEU A 226 -22.87 -2.36 -21.13
CA LEU A 226 -23.50 -1.10 -20.75
C LEU A 226 -25.03 -1.26 -20.71
N GLY A 227 -25.60 -0.95 -19.55
CA GLY A 227 -27.05 -0.86 -19.35
C GLY A 227 -27.69 0.27 -20.17
N ALA A 228 -29.02 0.45 -20.04
CA ALA A 228 -29.77 1.48 -20.78
C ALA A 228 -29.23 2.90 -20.56
N ASN A 229 -28.75 3.18 -19.35
CA ASN A 229 -28.24 4.48 -18.96
C ASN A 229 -26.69 4.49 -18.92
N GLY A 230 -26.03 3.65 -19.72
CA GLY A 230 -24.55 3.56 -19.74
C GLY A 230 -23.96 2.91 -18.49
N GLU A 231 -24.75 2.12 -17.76
CA GLU A 231 -24.33 1.54 -16.48
C GLU A 231 -23.40 0.34 -16.70
N PRO A 232 -22.17 0.35 -16.17
CA PRO A 232 -21.20 -0.70 -16.42
C PRO A 232 -21.48 -1.95 -15.61
N HIS A 233 -21.87 -3.02 -16.30
CA HIS A 233 -21.95 -4.37 -15.78
C HIS A 233 -20.68 -5.13 -16.12
N LEU A 234 -19.96 -5.64 -15.11
CA LEU A 234 -18.66 -6.28 -15.31
C LEU A 234 -18.72 -7.79 -15.11
N ASP A 235 -18.18 -8.51 -16.10
CA ASP A 235 -17.90 -9.93 -16.00
C ASP A 235 -16.39 -10.17 -16.01
N ILE A 236 -15.87 -10.75 -14.93
CA ILE A 236 -14.43 -10.82 -14.67
C ILE A 236 -14.00 -12.28 -14.50
N GLY A 237 -13.01 -12.71 -15.28
CA GLY A 237 -12.41 -14.05 -15.18
C GLY A 237 -11.00 -14.03 -14.58
N PHE A 238 -10.83 -14.48 -13.35
CA PHE A 238 -9.53 -14.58 -12.70
C PHE A 238 -8.84 -15.90 -13.06
N THR A 239 -7.60 -15.81 -13.52
CA THR A 239 -6.78 -16.96 -13.97
C THR A 239 -5.77 -17.43 -12.93
N ALA A 240 -5.50 -16.61 -11.91
CA ALA A 240 -4.44 -16.80 -10.94
C ALA A 240 -4.98 -16.89 -9.50
N LEU A 241 -5.81 -17.91 -9.24
CA LEU A 241 -6.17 -18.25 -7.88
C LEU A 241 -5.10 -19.14 -7.24
N LYS A 242 -4.71 -18.81 -6.01
CA LYS A 242 -3.81 -19.66 -5.23
C LYS A 242 -4.54 -20.96 -4.86
N CYS A 243 -4.27 -22.02 -5.61
CA CYS A 243 -4.62 -23.39 -5.25
C CYS A 243 -3.63 -23.92 -4.20
N TYR A 244 -4.13 -24.63 -3.20
CA TYR A 244 -3.28 -25.26 -2.19
C TYR A 244 -2.61 -26.51 -2.81
N ASN A 245 -1.28 -26.51 -2.92
CA ASN A 245 -0.41 -27.69 -3.07
C ASN A 245 -0.62 -28.68 -4.24
N GLY A 246 -1.40 -28.37 -5.28
CA GLY A 246 -1.57 -29.21 -6.47
C GLY A 246 -0.90 -28.65 -7.74
N PRO A 247 -0.67 -29.48 -8.78
CA PRO A 247 -0.38 -28.95 -10.12
C PRO A 247 -1.48 -27.95 -10.48
N LEU A 248 -1.06 -26.75 -10.85
CA LEU A 248 -1.91 -25.59 -11.10
C LEU A 248 -2.85 -25.86 -12.29
N VAL A 249 -3.90 -26.65 -12.07
CA VAL A 249 -5.08 -26.58 -12.93
C VAL A 249 -5.62 -25.18 -12.69
N ALA A 250 -5.48 -24.33 -13.71
CA ALA A 250 -5.93 -22.94 -13.67
C ALA A 250 -7.44 -22.94 -13.42
N LYS A 251 -7.84 -22.92 -12.15
CA LYS A 251 -9.23 -22.81 -11.76
C LYS A 251 -9.64 -21.39 -12.08
N ARG A 252 -10.41 -21.23 -13.15
CA ARG A 252 -11.00 -19.96 -13.52
C ARG A 252 -12.07 -19.63 -12.49
N HIS A 253 -11.95 -18.47 -11.87
CA HIS A 253 -12.97 -17.93 -11.00
C HIS A 253 -13.63 -16.76 -11.70
N GLU A 254 -14.95 -16.75 -11.72
CA GLU A 254 -15.72 -15.74 -12.45
C GLU A 254 -16.52 -14.91 -11.46
N ALA A 255 -16.36 -13.59 -11.51
CA ALA A 255 -17.21 -12.66 -10.78
C ALA A 255 -18.11 -11.92 -11.77
N ASN A 256 -19.33 -11.65 -11.34
CA ASN A 256 -20.29 -10.80 -12.03
C ASN A 256 -20.59 -9.64 -11.06
N LEU A 257 -20.32 -8.42 -11.49
CA LEU A 257 -20.48 -7.21 -10.70
C LEU A 257 -21.48 -6.30 -11.43
N ARG A 258 -22.68 -6.21 -10.87
CA ARG A 258 -23.70 -5.26 -11.32
C ARG A 258 -23.34 -3.83 -10.88
N PRO A 259 -23.85 -2.80 -11.57
CA PRO A 259 -23.76 -1.42 -11.10
C PRO A 259 -24.48 -1.26 -9.73
N ALA A 260 -24.02 -0.31 -8.92
CA ALA A 260 -24.69 0.10 -7.69
C ALA A 260 -26.07 0.67 -8.03
N GLN A 261 -27.06 0.29 -7.23
CA GLN A 261 -28.41 0.83 -7.35
C GLN A 261 -28.60 2.05 -6.45
N CYS A 262 -27.86 2.10 -5.34
CA CYS A 262 -27.86 3.22 -4.42
C CYS A 262 -26.87 4.29 -4.89
N PRO A 263 -27.30 5.55 -5.06
CA PRO A 263 -26.43 6.64 -5.51
C PRO A 263 -25.18 6.83 -4.63
N GLU A 264 -25.29 6.64 -3.32
CA GLU A 264 -24.18 6.76 -2.38
C GLU A 264 -23.11 5.67 -2.55
N ASN A 265 -23.46 4.53 -3.15
CA ASN A 265 -22.56 3.41 -3.39
C ASN A 265 -21.85 3.47 -4.74
N VAL A 266 -22.19 4.43 -5.60
CA VAL A 266 -21.54 4.63 -6.91
C VAL A 266 -20.01 4.78 -6.77
N ILE A 267 -19.55 5.42 -5.68
CA ILE A 267 -18.12 5.55 -5.39
C ILE A 267 -17.42 4.20 -5.18
N LEU A 268 -18.13 3.14 -4.80
CA LEU A 268 -17.58 1.81 -4.55
C LEU A 268 -17.53 0.95 -5.82
N GLU A 269 -18.15 1.41 -6.92
CA GLU A 269 -18.21 0.64 -8.15
C GLU A 269 -16.86 0.56 -8.88
N PRO A 270 -16.44 -0.64 -9.34
CA PRO A 270 -15.26 -0.81 -10.16
C PRO A 270 -15.46 -0.39 -11.62
N GLY A 271 -16.71 -0.29 -12.10
CA GLY A 271 -17.03 0.08 -13.48
C GLY A 271 -16.49 1.46 -13.88
N PRO A 272 -16.83 2.54 -13.15
CA PRO A 272 -16.31 3.88 -13.39
C PRO A 272 -14.77 3.97 -13.53
N PRO A 273 -13.94 3.53 -12.56
CA PRO A 273 -12.48 3.59 -12.72
C PRO A 273 -11.96 2.66 -13.83
N LEU A 274 -12.61 1.50 -14.08
CA LEU A 274 -12.22 0.64 -15.19
C LEU A 274 -12.37 1.34 -16.55
N LEU A 275 -13.53 1.97 -16.77
CA LEU A 275 -13.83 2.68 -18.02
C LEU A 275 -12.93 3.88 -18.22
N LEU A 276 -12.67 4.68 -17.17
CA LEU A 276 -11.72 5.78 -17.25
C LEU A 276 -10.30 5.30 -17.55
N LEU A 277 -9.86 4.20 -16.94
CA LEU A 277 -8.55 3.61 -17.22
C LEU A 277 -8.44 3.17 -18.68
N ALA A 278 -9.50 2.54 -19.20
CA ALA A 278 -9.56 2.05 -20.57
C ALA A 278 -9.58 3.21 -21.60
N ILE A 279 -10.34 4.28 -21.34
CA ILE A 279 -10.35 5.49 -22.18
C ILE A 279 -8.97 6.15 -22.15
N LYS A 280 -8.37 6.33 -20.97
CA LYS A 280 -7.05 6.97 -20.82
C LYS A 280 -5.96 6.22 -21.58
N ARG A 281 -6.07 4.89 -21.69
CA ARG A 281 -5.15 4.05 -22.46
C ARG A 281 -5.52 3.90 -23.94
N GLY A 282 -6.67 4.43 -24.36
CA GLY A 282 -7.15 4.33 -25.74
C GLY A 282 -7.40 2.89 -26.19
N ILE A 283 -7.89 2.03 -25.29
CA ILE A 283 -8.05 0.59 -25.56
C ILE A 283 -9.51 0.18 -25.82
N ILE A 284 -10.47 1.10 -25.78
CA ILE A 284 -11.86 0.82 -26.15
C ILE A 284 -12.02 1.11 -27.64
N LYS A 285 -12.47 0.12 -28.42
CA LYS A 285 -12.64 0.28 -29.87
C LYS A 285 -13.64 1.41 -30.16
N GLY A 286 -13.19 2.40 -30.93
CA GLY A 286 -14.01 3.53 -31.37
C GLY A 286 -14.38 4.56 -30.30
N ILE A 287 -13.95 4.39 -29.04
CA ILE A 287 -14.27 5.30 -27.93
C ILE A 287 -12.98 5.86 -27.34
N LYS A 288 -12.75 7.16 -27.53
CA LYS A 288 -11.56 7.91 -27.10
C LYS A 288 -11.83 8.95 -26.02
N THR A 289 -13.10 9.32 -25.82
CA THR A 289 -13.49 10.36 -24.85
C THR A 289 -14.65 9.89 -23.98
N LEU A 290 -14.85 10.57 -22.84
CA LEU A 290 -16.02 10.36 -21.98
C LEU A 290 -17.33 10.65 -22.71
N ASP A 291 -17.39 11.71 -23.52
CA ASP A 291 -18.62 12.02 -24.27
C ASP A 291 -18.92 10.95 -25.32
N GLN A 292 -17.90 10.37 -25.95
CA GLN A 292 -18.10 9.23 -26.86
C GLN A 292 -18.61 8.01 -26.12
N LEU A 293 -18.17 7.78 -24.88
CA LEU A 293 -18.67 6.70 -24.04
C LEU A 293 -20.14 6.91 -23.67
N PHE A 294 -20.50 8.09 -23.16
CA PHE A 294 -21.87 8.38 -22.72
C PHE A 294 -22.88 8.47 -23.87
N ASN A 295 -22.43 8.89 -25.06
CA ASN A 295 -23.27 8.93 -26.25
C ASN A 295 -23.24 7.62 -27.07
N SER A 296 -22.49 6.62 -26.61
CA SER A 296 -22.38 5.34 -27.30
C SER A 296 -23.69 4.55 -27.19
N LYS A 297 -24.14 4.00 -28.32
CA LYS A 297 -25.24 3.02 -28.35
C LYS A 297 -24.75 1.58 -28.15
N THR A 298 -23.45 1.39 -27.98
CA THR A 298 -22.82 0.08 -27.86
C THR A 298 -23.15 -0.54 -26.50
N ARG A 299 -23.80 -1.71 -26.52
CA ARG A 299 -24.15 -2.46 -25.31
C ARG A 299 -23.02 -3.31 -24.76
N VAL A 300 -22.05 -3.69 -25.58
CA VAL A 300 -20.90 -4.52 -25.17
C VAL A 300 -19.63 -3.81 -25.62
N LEU A 301 -18.81 -3.36 -24.69
CA LEU A 301 -17.56 -2.68 -25.03
C LEU A 301 -16.53 -3.69 -25.51
N GLU A 302 -16.01 -3.44 -26.71
CA GLU A 302 -14.91 -4.22 -27.26
C GLU A 302 -13.57 -3.55 -26.96
N TRP A 303 -12.62 -4.35 -26.48
CA TRP A 303 -11.24 -3.92 -26.30
C TRP A 303 -10.48 -4.02 -27.62
N GLU A 304 -9.49 -3.14 -27.82
CA GLU A 304 -8.54 -3.23 -28.92
C GLU A 304 -7.78 -4.57 -28.91
N ASP A 305 -7.58 -5.17 -30.08
CA ASP A 305 -7.04 -6.52 -30.19
C ASP A 305 -5.62 -6.63 -29.61
N TRP A 306 -4.83 -5.55 -29.76
CA TRP A 306 -3.48 -5.45 -29.21
C TRP A 306 -3.49 -5.43 -27.67
N ALA A 307 -4.54 -4.89 -27.04
CA ALA A 307 -4.64 -4.73 -25.60
C ALA A 307 -5.12 -6.01 -24.89
N LEU A 308 -5.75 -6.95 -25.60
CA LEU A 308 -6.35 -8.15 -25.01
C LEU A 308 -5.38 -8.96 -24.11
N ASN A 309 -4.11 -9.04 -24.49
CA ASN A 309 -3.10 -9.78 -23.73
C ASN A 309 -2.29 -8.93 -22.74
N GLU A 310 -2.49 -7.61 -22.75
CA GLU A 310 -1.85 -6.68 -21.83
C GLU A 310 -2.42 -6.78 -20.41
N ALA A 311 -1.61 -6.42 -19.43
CA ALA A 311 -2.05 -6.36 -18.03
C ALA A 311 -2.99 -5.18 -17.80
N VAL A 312 -4.01 -5.39 -16.95
CA VAL A 312 -4.88 -4.30 -16.48
C VAL A 312 -4.11 -3.39 -15.51
N PHE A 313 -3.27 -3.96 -14.65
CA PHE A 313 -2.47 -3.22 -13.68
C PHE A 313 -1.02 -3.11 -14.15
N LEU A 314 -0.54 -1.88 -14.31
CA LEU A 314 0.79 -1.58 -14.82
C LEU A 314 1.70 -1.08 -13.70
N LYS A 315 2.97 -1.42 -13.79
CA LYS A 315 4.01 -0.94 -12.88
C LYS A 315 4.10 0.59 -12.95
N GLY A 316 4.28 1.26 -11.81
CA GLY A 316 4.57 2.69 -11.79
C GLY A 316 5.94 2.99 -12.39
N LYS A 317 6.14 4.20 -12.93
CA LYS A 317 7.47 4.63 -13.39
C LYS A 317 8.45 4.72 -12.21
N VAL A 318 9.73 4.48 -12.50
CA VAL A 318 10.81 4.49 -11.48
C VAL A 318 11.10 5.93 -11.05
N GLY A 319 11.55 6.12 -9.81
CA GLY A 319 12.04 7.42 -9.33
C GLY A 319 10.95 8.43 -8.95
N GLY A 320 9.71 7.98 -8.71
CA GLY A 320 8.60 8.88 -8.36
C GLY A 320 8.07 9.69 -9.54
N ALA A 321 8.50 9.38 -10.77
CA ALA A 321 7.92 9.95 -11.97
C ALA A 321 6.43 9.56 -12.06
N ALA A 322 5.58 10.54 -12.34
CA ALA A 322 4.15 10.34 -12.53
C ALA A 322 3.87 9.36 -13.68
N GLY A 323 2.92 8.44 -13.44
CA GLY A 323 2.37 7.57 -14.46
C GLY A 323 2.74 6.10 -14.34
N CYS A 324 2.14 5.33 -15.22
CA CYS A 324 2.42 3.92 -15.41
C CYS A 324 3.51 3.71 -16.46
N GLN A 325 4.22 2.59 -16.39
CA GLN A 325 5.18 2.14 -17.39
C GLN A 325 4.45 1.18 -18.37
N PRO A 326 4.23 1.59 -19.63
CA PRO A 326 3.57 0.74 -20.64
C PRO A 326 4.28 -0.61 -20.80
N GLY A 327 3.50 -1.68 -21.04
CA GLY A 327 4.00 -3.05 -21.21
C GLY A 327 4.61 -3.69 -19.95
N SER A 328 4.71 -2.96 -18.84
CA SER A 328 5.30 -3.46 -17.59
C SER A 328 4.21 -3.84 -16.60
N VAL A 329 4.08 -5.14 -16.34
CA VAL A 329 3.06 -5.69 -15.44
C VAL A 329 3.33 -5.31 -13.98
N MET A 330 2.30 -4.89 -13.26
CA MET A 330 2.34 -4.67 -11.83
C MET A 330 2.64 -5.97 -11.06
N ARG A 331 3.52 -5.90 -10.06
CA ARG A 331 3.78 -7.00 -9.13
C ARG A 331 2.77 -6.96 -7.99
N ALA A 332 2.32 -8.13 -7.52
CA ALA A 332 1.36 -8.21 -6.43
C ALA A 332 1.85 -7.53 -5.13
N VAL A 333 3.16 -7.61 -4.85
CA VAL A 333 3.81 -6.91 -3.73
C VAL A 333 3.75 -5.39 -3.91
N GLY A 334 3.97 -4.91 -5.14
CA GLY A 334 3.87 -3.48 -5.46
C GLY A 334 2.45 -2.96 -5.31
N LEU A 335 1.46 -3.67 -5.85
CA LEU A 335 0.04 -3.32 -5.73
C LEU A 335 -0.43 -3.34 -4.27
N ALA A 336 -0.06 -4.38 -3.51
CA ALA A 336 -0.38 -4.45 -2.09
C ALA A 336 0.27 -3.30 -1.30
N SER A 337 1.51 -2.94 -1.63
CA SER A 337 2.20 -1.83 -0.97
C SER A 337 1.54 -0.49 -1.28
N ALA A 338 1.11 -0.27 -2.52
CA ALA A 338 0.39 0.95 -2.92
C ALA A 338 -0.91 1.10 -2.14
N VAL A 339 -1.72 0.04 -2.06
CA VAL A 339 -2.95 0.01 -1.26
C VAL A 339 -2.69 0.29 0.22
N GLN A 340 -1.64 -0.32 0.80
CA GLN A 340 -1.25 -0.06 2.19
C GLN A 340 -0.78 1.37 2.42
N VAL A 341 -0.12 2.00 1.45
CA VAL A 341 0.28 3.41 1.55
C VAL A 341 -0.95 4.30 1.63
N VAL A 342 -1.96 4.05 0.79
CA VAL A 342 -3.24 4.79 0.83
C VAL A 342 -3.90 4.62 2.20
N GLY A 343 -4.05 3.39 2.69
CA GLY A 343 -4.64 3.15 4.01
C GLY A 343 -3.88 3.87 5.13
N ARG A 344 -2.54 3.80 5.13
CA ARG A 344 -1.71 4.49 6.15
C ARG A 344 -1.85 6.01 6.11
N LYS A 345 -2.04 6.62 4.94
CA LYS A 345 -2.23 8.07 4.81
C LYS A 345 -3.48 8.56 5.55
N ILE A 346 -4.51 7.72 5.64
CA ILE A 346 -5.76 8.02 6.37
C ILE A 346 -5.82 7.33 7.75
N GLY A 347 -4.69 6.90 8.30
CA GLY A 347 -4.62 6.28 9.62
C GLY A 347 -5.09 4.82 9.69
N LEU A 348 -5.38 4.17 8.57
CA LEU A 348 -5.77 2.76 8.52
C LEU A 348 -4.55 1.83 8.43
N ALA A 349 -4.33 1.04 9.48
CA ALA A 349 -3.33 -0.03 9.49
C ALA A 349 -3.82 -1.28 8.75
N MET A 350 -4.07 -1.20 7.44
CA MET A 350 -4.70 -2.27 6.67
C MET A 350 -3.73 -3.13 5.85
N GLN A 351 -4.22 -4.30 5.43
CA GLN A 351 -3.61 -5.23 4.51
C GLN A 351 -4.67 -5.55 3.46
N THR A 352 -4.23 -5.91 2.26
CA THR A 352 -5.15 -6.32 1.20
C THR A 352 -5.98 -7.56 1.57
N TYR A 353 -5.52 -8.35 2.53
CA TYR A 353 -6.25 -9.51 3.04
C TYR A 353 -7.47 -9.13 3.89
N ASP A 354 -7.50 -7.94 4.49
CA ASP A 354 -8.60 -7.50 5.35
C ASP A 354 -9.87 -7.24 4.53
N MET A 355 -9.74 -6.77 3.28
CA MET A 355 -10.87 -6.68 2.33
C MET A 355 -11.45 -8.06 1.99
N ARG A 356 -10.58 -9.07 1.81
CA ARG A 356 -11.01 -10.44 1.54
C ARG A 356 -11.75 -11.07 2.74
N ARG A 357 -11.35 -10.73 3.97
CA ARG A 357 -12.06 -11.15 5.19
C ARG A 357 -13.45 -10.55 5.25
N ASN A 358 -13.54 -9.22 5.07
CA ASN A 358 -14.83 -8.54 4.99
C ASN A 358 -15.74 -9.18 3.94
N TYR A 359 -15.23 -9.38 2.71
CA TYR A 359 -15.98 -10.07 1.67
C TYR A 359 -16.45 -11.48 2.10
N GLY A 360 -15.60 -12.25 2.78
CA GLY A 360 -15.97 -13.56 3.29
C GLY A 360 -17.12 -13.49 4.30
N ASP A 361 -17.02 -12.58 5.26
CA ASP A 361 -18.01 -12.38 6.33
C ASP A 361 -19.36 -11.92 5.75
N GLU A 362 -19.35 -10.93 4.85
CA GLU A 362 -20.55 -10.39 4.19
C GLU A 362 -21.28 -11.45 3.34
N ILE A 363 -20.52 -12.24 2.58
CA ILE A 363 -21.11 -13.29 1.74
C ILE A 363 -21.58 -14.46 2.60
N GLU A 364 -20.93 -14.76 3.73
CA GLU A 364 -21.38 -15.77 4.68
C GLU A 364 -22.69 -15.36 5.35
N GLU A 365 -22.81 -14.10 5.75
CA GLU A 365 -24.04 -13.56 6.34
C GLU A 365 -25.22 -13.64 5.35
N ASN A 366 -24.98 -13.31 4.09
CA ASN A 366 -26.04 -13.23 3.08
C ASN A 366 -26.37 -14.56 2.38
N TYR A 367 -25.38 -15.45 2.21
CA TYR A 367 -25.52 -16.69 1.42
C TYR A 367 -25.10 -17.97 2.17
N GLY A 368 -24.71 -17.84 3.44
CA GLY A 368 -24.17 -18.92 4.26
C GLY A 368 -22.73 -19.31 3.90
N GLU A 369 -22.14 -20.15 4.74
CA GLU A 369 -20.74 -20.60 4.62
C GLU A 369 -20.40 -21.17 3.23
N ALA A 370 -21.33 -21.92 2.62
CA ALA A 370 -21.13 -22.49 1.29
C ALA A 370 -21.04 -21.41 0.18
N GLY A 371 -21.82 -20.33 0.31
CA GLY A 371 -21.75 -19.15 -0.54
C GLY A 371 -20.41 -18.45 -0.37
N ALA A 372 -19.97 -18.22 0.88
CA ALA A 372 -18.69 -17.59 1.18
C ALA A 372 -17.50 -18.39 0.64
N LYS A 373 -17.49 -19.72 0.84
CA LYS A 373 -16.49 -20.62 0.25
C LYS A 373 -16.46 -20.51 -1.28
N MET A 374 -17.63 -20.47 -1.93
CA MET A 374 -17.75 -20.32 -3.39
C MET A 374 -17.25 -18.94 -3.87
N GLY A 375 -17.69 -17.87 -3.22
CA GLY A 375 -17.26 -16.48 -3.44
C GLY A 375 -15.75 -16.32 -3.33
N MET A 376 -15.14 -16.97 -2.34
CA MET A 376 -13.70 -16.93 -2.12
C MET A 376 -12.90 -17.84 -3.06
N GLY A 377 -13.55 -18.59 -3.95
CA GLY A 377 -12.91 -19.55 -4.85
C GLY A 377 -12.41 -20.83 -4.16
N HIS A 378 -12.89 -21.13 -2.95
CA HIS A 378 -12.61 -22.38 -2.25
C HIS A 378 -13.52 -23.50 -2.76
N THR A 379 -13.05 -24.75 -2.75
CA THR A 379 -13.88 -25.91 -3.09
C THR A 379 -14.85 -26.19 -1.95
N ALA A 380 -16.10 -25.76 -2.07
CA ALA A 380 -17.17 -26.25 -1.21
C ALA A 380 -17.35 -27.75 -1.52
N ASN A 381 -16.89 -28.63 -0.63
CA ASN A 381 -16.97 -30.10 -0.67
C ASN A 381 -17.85 -30.66 -1.82
N SER A 382 -17.22 -31.17 -2.89
CA SER A 382 -17.79 -32.02 -3.97
C SER A 382 -18.05 -31.47 -5.41
N THR A 383 -17.62 -32.33 -6.37
CA THR A 383 -18.09 -32.74 -7.72
C THR A 383 -18.01 -31.86 -8.98
N THR A 384 -17.79 -32.58 -10.10
CA THR A 384 -17.77 -32.19 -11.53
C THR A 384 -18.77 -31.11 -11.92
N TYR A 385 -19.96 -31.06 -11.29
CA TYR A 385 -20.92 -29.98 -11.51
C TYR A 385 -20.29 -28.61 -11.27
N LYS A 386 -19.65 -28.38 -10.12
CA LYS A 386 -19.00 -27.09 -9.80
C LYS A 386 -17.81 -26.80 -10.73
N ASN A 387 -17.04 -27.81 -11.10
CA ASN A 387 -15.85 -27.63 -11.93
C ASN A 387 -16.14 -27.49 -13.44
N LYS A 388 -17.29 -27.96 -13.92
CA LYS A 388 -17.62 -28.01 -15.36
C LYS A 388 -18.88 -27.22 -15.76
N TYR A 389 -19.81 -26.99 -14.83
CA TYR A 389 -21.15 -26.45 -15.14
C TYR A 389 -21.57 -25.29 -14.22
N GLY A 390 -21.11 -25.26 -12.96
CA GLY A 390 -21.39 -24.19 -12.02
C GLY A 390 -20.55 -22.96 -12.31
N ARG A 391 -21.18 -21.80 -12.54
CA ARG A 391 -20.48 -20.51 -12.71
C ARG A 391 -19.95 -19.91 -11.40
N GLU A 392 -19.71 -20.77 -10.39
CA GLU A 392 -19.27 -20.41 -9.03
C GLU A 392 -19.91 -19.10 -8.51
N SER A 393 -19.07 -18.15 -8.10
CA SER A 393 -19.39 -16.82 -7.58
C SER A 393 -20.12 -15.90 -8.55
N ALA A 394 -20.14 -16.18 -9.85
CA ALA A 394 -20.88 -15.37 -10.82
C ALA A 394 -22.41 -15.54 -10.69
N ASN A 395 -22.87 -16.48 -9.86
CA ASN A 395 -24.30 -16.61 -9.51
C ASN A 395 -24.66 -15.91 -8.20
N LEU A 396 -23.70 -15.33 -7.49
CA LEU A 396 -23.91 -14.55 -6.27
C LEU A 396 -23.90 -13.07 -6.65
N ASP A 397 -24.84 -12.31 -6.10
CA ASP A 397 -24.80 -10.84 -6.20
C ASP A 397 -23.77 -10.33 -5.19
N ASN A 398 -22.50 -10.44 -5.59
CA ASN A 398 -21.39 -10.03 -4.74
C ASN A 398 -21.43 -8.53 -4.48
N ALA A 399 -21.75 -7.75 -5.51
CA ALA A 399 -21.80 -6.29 -5.45
C ALA A 399 -22.91 -5.84 -4.48
N GLY A 400 -24.14 -6.34 -4.65
CA GLY A 400 -25.24 -6.02 -3.75
C GLY A 400 -24.95 -6.42 -2.31
N SER A 401 -24.39 -7.62 -2.11
CA SER A 401 -24.04 -8.11 -0.77
C SER A 401 -23.00 -7.23 -0.06
N VAL A 402 -21.85 -6.92 -0.67
CA VAL A 402 -20.81 -6.16 0.05
C VAL A 402 -21.10 -4.66 0.15
N MET A 403 -21.96 -4.11 -0.71
CA MET A 403 -22.39 -2.71 -0.64
C MET A 403 -23.59 -2.51 0.29
N HIS A 404 -24.18 -3.60 0.79
CA HIS A 404 -25.44 -3.65 1.54
C HIS A 404 -26.62 -3.05 0.76
N GLU A 405 -26.71 -3.39 -0.53
CA GLU A 405 -27.88 -3.09 -1.35
C GLU A 405 -28.81 -4.30 -1.41
N ASP A 406 -30.01 -4.11 -1.96
CA ASP A 406 -30.90 -5.22 -2.28
C ASP A 406 -30.19 -6.27 -3.13
N ILE A 407 -30.17 -7.50 -2.61
CA ILE A 407 -29.60 -8.66 -3.29
C ILE A 407 -30.57 -9.07 -4.40
N VAL A 408 -30.09 -9.04 -5.64
CA VAL A 408 -30.88 -9.49 -6.78
C VAL A 408 -30.71 -11.00 -7.02
N ASP A 409 -31.71 -11.62 -7.62
CA ASP A 409 -31.64 -13.04 -7.93
C ASP A 409 -30.66 -13.34 -9.08
N ARG A 410 -30.39 -14.64 -9.25
CA ARG A 410 -29.50 -15.14 -10.30
C ARG A 410 -29.98 -14.78 -11.71
N TYR A 411 -31.29 -14.70 -11.94
CA TYR A 411 -31.84 -14.40 -13.26
C TYR A 411 -31.53 -12.95 -13.64
N ALA A 412 -31.80 -12.00 -12.74
CA ALA A 412 -31.48 -10.59 -12.89
C ALA A 412 -29.97 -10.38 -13.14
N LEU A 413 -29.08 -11.02 -12.37
CA LEU A 413 -27.62 -10.94 -12.60
C LEU A 413 -27.17 -11.43 -13.98
N ASN A 414 -27.84 -12.46 -14.49
CA ASN A 414 -27.48 -13.10 -15.76
C ASN A 414 -28.21 -12.52 -16.97
N GLN A 415 -29.11 -11.54 -16.80
CA GLN A 415 -29.85 -10.95 -17.92
C GLN A 415 -28.90 -10.40 -18.99
N PHE A 416 -27.84 -9.70 -18.58
CA PHE A 416 -26.84 -9.14 -19.49
C PHE A 416 -25.95 -10.18 -20.18
N ARG A 417 -25.98 -11.43 -19.72
CA ARG A 417 -25.30 -12.58 -20.33
C ARG A 417 -26.22 -13.43 -21.19
N ALA A 418 -27.53 -13.17 -21.19
CA ALA A 418 -28.47 -13.96 -21.96
C ALA A 418 -28.15 -13.77 -23.44
N PRO A 419 -27.82 -14.85 -24.19
CA PRO A 419 -27.44 -14.72 -25.60
C PRO A 419 -28.49 -13.94 -26.39
N ALA A 420 -29.78 -14.15 -26.10
CA ALA A 420 -30.89 -13.46 -26.74
C ALA A 420 -30.88 -11.93 -26.61
N LEU A 421 -30.14 -11.37 -25.63
CA LEU A 421 -30.00 -9.93 -25.39
C LEU A 421 -28.67 -9.38 -25.89
N LEU A 422 -27.80 -10.23 -26.47
CA LEU A 422 -26.52 -9.79 -27.01
C LEU A 422 -26.69 -9.13 -28.40
N PRO A 423 -25.89 -8.11 -28.75
CA PRO A 423 -26.07 -7.31 -29.97
C PRO A 423 -26.02 -8.07 -31.30
N HIS A 424 -25.47 -9.29 -31.30
CA HIS A 424 -25.26 -10.11 -32.49
C HIS A 424 -26.40 -11.11 -32.76
N VAL A 425 -27.36 -11.25 -31.85
CA VAL A 425 -28.60 -11.94 -32.17
C VAL A 425 -29.38 -11.00 -33.07
N GLY A 426 -29.56 -11.35 -34.33
CA GLY A 426 -30.09 -10.50 -35.43
C GLY A 426 -31.52 -9.96 -35.27
N LEU A 427 -31.97 -9.75 -34.03
CA LEU A 427 -33.08 -8.89 -33.66
C LEU A 427 -32.70 -7.44 -33.99
N SER A 428 -33.62 -6.74 -34.64
CA SER A 428 -33.45 -5.30 -34.84
C SER A 428 -33.42 -4.59 -33.48
N SER A 429 -32.73 -3.45 -33.40
CA SER A 429 -32.66 -2.62 -32.19
C SER A 429 -34.05 -2.32 -31.62
N ASN A 430 -35.02 -2.06 -32.50
CA ASN A 430 -36.41 -1.77 -32.12
C ASN A 430 -37.09 -2.97 -31.43
N THR A 431 -36.77 -4.20 -31.85
CA THR A 431 -37.31 -5.41 -31.22
C THR A 431 -36.69 -5.66 -29.86
N ILE A 432 -35.39 -5.40 -29.69
CA ILE A 432 -34.70 -5.53 -28.40
C ILE A 432 -35.27 -4.49 -27.41
N ASP A 433 -35.38 -3.22 -27.83
CA ASP A 433 -35.91 -2.15 -27.00
C ASP A 433 -37.39 -2.43 -26.62
N GLY A 434 -38.20 -2.94 -27.53
CA GLY A 434 -39.59 -3.34 -27.25
C GLY A 434 -39.71 -4.50 -26.25
N LEU A 435 -38.83 -5.50 -26.32
CA LEU A 435 -38.82 -6.64 -25.40
C LEU A 435 -38.35 -6.25 -23.99
N MET A 436 -37.35 -5.35 -23.87
CA MET A 436 -36.92 -4.84 -22.58
C MET A 436 -38.00 -3.98 -21.91
N HIS A 437 -38.68 -3.12 -22.67
CA HIS A 437 -39.75 -2.28 -22.15
C HIS A 437 -40.95 -3.10 -21.61
N LEU A 438 -41.21 -4.26 -22.23
CA LEU A 438 -42.20 -5.24 -21.75
C LEU A 438 -41.74 -5.93 -20.46
N HIS A 439 -40.46 -6.27 -20.34
CA HIS A 439 -39.91 -6.92 -19.16
C HIS A 439 -39.92 -6.00 -17.93
N ASP A 440 -39.50 -4.74 -18.09
CA ASP A 440 -39.42 -3.77 -16.99
C ASP A 440 -40.79 -3.38 -16.44
N SER A 441 -41.86 -3.54 -17.24
CA SER A 441 -43.23 -3.31 -16.80
C SER A 441 -43.79 -4.37 -15.83
N VAL A 442 -43.07 -5.48 -15.61
CA VAL A 442 -43.56 -6.64 -14.85
C VAL A 442 -42.86 -6.82 -13.48
N SER A 443 -41.72 -6.15 -13.22
CA SER A 443 -40.84 -6.50 -12.08
C SER A 443 -40.98 -5.66 -10.80
N THR A 444 -41.79 -4.59 -10.77
CA THR A 444 -41.63 -3.50 -9.78
C THR A 444 -42.35 -3.62 -8.43
N GLU A 445 -43.26 -4.56 -8.17
CA GLU A 445 -44.12 -4.43 -6.96
C GLU A 445 -44.00 -5.49 -5.85
N SER A 446 -43.48 -6.71 -6.07
CA SER A 446 -43.67 -7.78 -5.06
C SER A 446 -42.47 -8.16 -4.18
N THR A 447 -41.23 -7.81 -4.56
CA THR A 447 -40.03 -8.42 -3.94
C THR A 447 -39.34 -7.55 -2.87
N GLN A 448 -39.48 -6.22 -2.92
CA GLN A 448 -38.70 -5.29 -2.08
C GLN A 448 -39.23 -5.11 -0.64
N LEU A 449 -40.50 -5.44 -0.34
CA LEU A 449 -41.09 -5.18 0.97
C LEU A 449 -40.68 -6.17 2.09
N SER A 450 -40.01 -7.27 1.77
CA SER A 450 -39.70 -8.33 2.75
C SER A 450 -38.38 -8.17 3.50
N LEU A 451 -37.42 -7.36 3.01
CA LEU A 451 -36.04 -7.35 3.52
C LEU A 451 -35.79 -6.24 4.57
N LYS A 452 -36.58 -5.16 4.55
CA LYS A 452 -36.37 -3.97 5.39
C LYS A 452 -36.62 -4.16 6.90
N ARG A 453 -37.15 -5.31 7.35
CA ARG A 453 -37.54 -5.52 8.77
C ARG A 453 -36.53 -6.27 9.64
N LYS A 454 -35.35 -6.68 9.13
CA LYS A 454 -34.38 -7.49 9.89
C LYS A 454 -33.09 -6.77 10.32
N ALA A 455 -32.81 -5.57 9.82
CA ALA A 455 -31.51 -4.90 10.00
C ALA A 455 -31.36 -4.10 11.31
N ASP A 456 -32.45 -3.74 11.99
CA ASP A 456 -32.41 -2.71 13.05
C ASP A 456 -32.02 -3.19 14.46
N ALA A 457 -31.50 -4.42 14.64
CA ALA A 457 -31.45 -5.05 15.97
C ALA A 457 -30.09 -5.13 16.71
N LEU A 458 -28.92 -4.76 16.15
CA LEU A 458 -27.64 -5.09 16.80
C LEU A 458 -26.52 -4.04 16.61
N ILE A 459 -26.28 -3.18 17.62
CA ILE A 459 -25.02 -2.41 17.77
C ILE A 459 -24.63 -2.33 19.27
N VAL A 460 -23.37 -2.66 19.61
CA VAL A 460 -22.71 -2.41 20.91
C VAL A 460 -21.27 -1.91 20.69
N PRO A 461 -20.69 -0.98 21.50
CA PRO A 461 -19.39 -0.35 21.21
C PRO A 461 -18.24 -0.73 22.17
N TYR A 462 -16.98 -0.63 21.70
CA TYR A 462 -15.75 -0.65 22.52
C TYR A 462 -14.65 0.23 21.89
N GLY A 463 -13.83 0.90 22.73
CA GLY A 463 -12.63 1.66 22.31
C GLY A 463 -11.51 1.57 23.34
N GLN A 464 -10.26 1.90 22.94
CA GLN A 464 -9.06 2.25 23.77
C GLN A 464 -7.88 2.72 22.84
N PRO A 465 -6.78 3.32 23.39
CA PRO A 465 -6.01 4.43 22.78
C PRO A 465 -4.71 4.04 22.03
N GLN A 466 -4.17 4.95 21.20
CA GLN A 466 -2.96 4.78 20.37
C GLN A 466 -1.72 5.53 20.90
N ILE A 467 -0.52 4.96 20.69
CA ILE A 467 0.80 5.54 21.01
C ILE A 467 1.61 5.75 19.71
N ARG A 468 2.33 6.87 19.61
CA ARG A 468 3.08 7.33 18.43
C ARG A 468 4.35 6.50 18.13
N PRO A 469 4.77 6.35 16.86
CA PRO A 469 5.88 5.50 16.45
C PRO A 469 7.27 6.15 16.58
N ILE A 470 8.26 5.38 17.03
CA ILE A 470 9.69 5.75 17.06
C ILE A 470 10.36 5.40 15.70
N THR A 471 11.31 6.23 15.27
CA THR A 471 12.10 6.13 14.02
C THR A 471 12.91 4.83 13.88
N LYS A 472 13.02 4.32 12.65
CA LYS A 472 13.66 3.03 12.32
C LYS A 472 15.19 3.06 12.48
N ILE A 473 15.76 2.10 13.20
CA ILE A 473 17.22 1.85 13.30
C ILE A 473 17.68 0.99 12.12
N SER A 474 18.67 1.45 11.35
CA SER A 474 19.13 0.79 10.12
C SER A 474 20.15 -0.33 10.37
N ASP A 475 20.32 -1.25 9.41
CA ASP A 475 21.35 -2.30 9.50
C ASP A 475 22.77 -1.73 9.48
N ALA A 476 23.00 -0.62 8.76
CA ALA A 476 24.28 0.07 8.72
C ALA A 476 24.65 0.59 10.12
N GLU A 477 23.67 1.17 10.82
CA GLU A 477 23.80 1.64 12.20
C GLU A 477 24.07 0.49 13.17
N CYS A 478 23.40 -0.66 13.02
CA CYS A 478 23.72 -1.86 13.81
C CYS A 478 25.13 -2.41 13.52
N ARG A 479 25.61 -2.33 12.28
CA ARG A 479 26.97 -2.80 11.90
C ARG A 479 28.08 -1.84 12.38
N ALA A 480 27.76 -0.57 12.59
CA ALA A 480 28.68 0.40 13.18
C ALA A 480 28.84 0.23 14.71
N HIS A 481 27.94 -0.50 15.37
CA HIS A 481 27.97 -0.69 16.81
C HIS A 481 29.18 -1.56 17.25
N PRO A 482 29.91 -1.22 18.34
CA PRO A 482 31.09 -1.97 18.79
C PRO A 482 30.84 -3.47 19.00
N SER A 483 29.65 -3.85 19.47
CA SER A 483 29.27 -5.26 19.65
C SER A 483 29.17 -6.06 18.35
N TRP A 484 29.04 -5.40 17.19
CA TRP A 484 29.10 -6.07 15.89
C TRP A 484 30.53 -6.48 15.57
N PHE A 485 31.48 -5.56 15.72
CA PHE A 485 32.92 -5.82 15.56
C PHE A 485 33.40 -6.93 16.49
N ALA A 486 32.99 -6.90 17.76
CA ALA A 486 33.31 -7.96 18.71
C ALA A 486 32.78 -9.34 18.26
N PHE A 487 31.62 -9.39 17.61
CA PHE A 487 31.02 -10.64 17.14
C PHE A 487 31.71 -11.21 15.90
N ILE A 488 32.07 -10.37 14.93
CA ILE A 488 32.77 -10.83 13.72
C ILE A 488 34.22 -11.21 14.01
N SER A 489 34.82 -10.67 15.07
CA SER A 489 36.17 -11.02 15.54
C SER A 489 36.25 -12.29 16.39
N LEU A 490 35.12 -12.94 16.71
CA LEU A 490 35.14 -14.21 17.44
C LEU A 490 35.86 -15.30 16.62
N PRO A 491 36.69 -16.15 17.24
CA PRO A 491 37.40 -17.23 16.54
C PRO A 491 36.46 -18.13 15.72
N GLU A 492 35.24 -18.39 16.21
CA GLU A 492 34.25 -19.20 15.50
C GLU A 492 33.67 -18.47 14.28
N SER A 493 33.47 -17.15 14.38
CA SER A 493 33.00 -16.33 13.25
C SER A 493 34.07 -16.28 12.16
N ILE A 494 35.33 -16.04 12.55
CA ILE A 494 36.49 -16.04 11.66
C ILE A 494 36.65 -17.42 11.00
N SER A 495 36.60 -18.51 11.77
CA SER A 495 36.72 -19.87 11.26
C SER A 495 35.62 -20.20 10.24
N ARG A 496 34.37 -19.79 10.49
CA ARG A 496 33.27 -19.98 9.52
C ARG A 496 33.45 -19.15 8.26
N GLN A 497 33.94 -17.91 8.37
CA GLN A 497 34.23 -17.08 7.19
C GLN A 497 35.41 -17.63 6.38
N GLN A 498 36.45 -18.12 7.04
CA GLN A 498 37.57 -18.81 6.40
C GLN A 498 37.11 -20.09 5.71
N GLU A 499 36.26 -20.89 6.35
CA GLU A 499 35.70 -22.10 5.75
C GLU A 499 34.79 -21.79 4.55
N MET A 500 33.96 -20.75 4.66
CA MET A 500 33.16 -20.26 3.54
C MET A 500 34.04 -19.79 2.38
N THR A 501 35.17 -19.14 2.67
CA THR A 501 36.14 -18.68 1.65
C THR A 501 36.85 -19.85 1.00
N ARG A 502 37.27 -20.85 1.79
CA ARG A 502 37.90 -22.10 1.34
C ARG A 502 36.96 -22.91 0.45
N LEU A 503 35.71 -23.11 0.86
CA LEU A 503 34.73 -23.85 0.05
C LEU A 503 34.43 -23.11 -1.25
N LYS A 504 34.34 -21.78 -1.19
CA LYS A 504 34.14 -20.95 -2.39
C LYS A 504 35.32 -21.03 -3.35
N SER A 505 36.57 -21.01 -2.86
CA SER A 505 37.74 -21.13 -3.74
C SER A 505 37.82 -22.49 -4.46
N ILE A 506 37.20 -23.53 -3.91
CA ILE A 506 37.14 -24.86 -4.53
C ILE A 506 36.17 -24.87 -5.73
N TYR A 507 34.92 -24.39 -5.58
CA TYR A 507 33.92 -24.53 -6.65
C TYR A 507 33.84 -23.31 -7.60
N GLN A 508 34.25 -22.10 -7.16
CA GLN A 508 34.01 -20.87 -7.91
C GLN A 508 34.73 -20.83 -9.27
N PRO A 509 36.01 -21.26 -9.41
CA PRO A 509 36.66 -21.30 -10.71
C PRO A 509 35.94 -22.20 -11.73
N ALA A 510 35.42 -23.35 -11.26
CA ALA A 510 34.62 -24.26 -12.07
C ALA A 510 33.25 -23.65 -12.42
N LEU A 511 32.62 -22.95 -11.47
CA LEU A 511 31.37 -22.26 -11.75
C LEU A 511 31.55 -21.17 -12.82
N ASP A 512 32.66 -20.43 -12.77
CA ASP A 512 32.95 -19.33 -13.68
C ASP A 512 33.33 -19.81 -15.09
N SER A 513 33.86 -21.04 -15.23
CA SER A 513 34.19 -21.63 -16.54
C SER A 513 32.99 -22.21 -17.30
N VAL A 514 31.80 -22.26 -16.70
CA VAL A 514 30.58 -22.77 -17.36
C VAL A 514 29.70 -21.62 -17.77
N ASP A 515 29.52 -21.39 -19.06
CA ASP A 515 28.63 -20.32 -19.54
C ASP A 515 27.18 -20.53 -19.04
N PRO A 516 26.54 -19.49 -18.48
CA PRO A 516 25.17 -19.59 -18.02
C PRO A 516 24.21 -19.75 -19.20
N SER A 517 23.47 -20.87 -19.24
CA SER A 517 22.40 -21.12 -20.23
C SER A 517 21.02 -21.18 -19.54
N PRO A 518 19.91 -21.10 -20.29
CA PRO A 518 18.57 -21.26 -19.72
C PRO A 518 18.36 -22.59 -18.98
N ALA A 519 19.04 -23.67 -19.41
CA ALA A 519 19.00 -24.99 -18.78
C ALA A 519 19.89 -25.09 -17.52
N THR A 520 20.80 -24.14 -17.32
CA THR A 520 21.78 -24.12 -16.23
C THR A 520 21.68 -22.82 -15.40
N ARG A 521 20.46 -22.39 -15.06
CA ARG A 521 20.24 -21.11 -14.32
C ARG A 521 20.80 -21.08 -12.91
N THR A 522 20.95 -22.23 -12.26
CA THR A 522 21.45 -22.30 -10.87
C THR A 522 22.93 -22.69 -10.86
N ALA A 523 23.69 -22.22 -9.87
CA ALA A 523 25.09 -22.61 -9.71
C ALA A 523 25.24 -24.13 -9.59
N GLU A 524 24.32 -24.79 -8.90
CA GLU A 524 24.27 -26.26 -8.82
C GLU A 524 24.08 -26.91 -10.19
N SER A 525 23.11 -26.44 -10.99
CA SER A 525 22.89 -26.96 -12.35
C SER A 525 24.07 -26.70 -13.29
N ARG A 526 24.80 -25.58 -13.12
CA ARG A 526 26.02 -25.27 -13.90
C ARG A 526 27.14 -26.25 -13.56
N LEU A 527 27.37 -26.46 -12.26
CA LEU A 527 28.38 -27.41 -11.79
C LEU A 527 28.06 -28.85 -12.22
N ARG A 528 26.81 -29.28 -12.12
CA ARG A 528 26.36 -30.62 -12.58
C ARG A 528 26.50 -30.81 -14.09
N ALA A 529 26.22 -29.77 -14.88
CA ALA A 529 26.28 -29.86 -16.34
C ALA A 529 27.72 -29.73 -16.89
N GLY A 530 28.53 -28.84 -16.32
CA GLY A 530 29.89 -28.59 -16.79
C GLY A 530 30.92 -29.57 -16.27
N PHE A 531 30.65 -30.22 -15.13
CA PHE A 531 31.61 -31.09 -14.45
C PHE A 531 30.96 -32.36 -13.87
N PRO A 532 30.32 -33.20 -14.71
CA PRO A 532 29.62 -34.40 -14.25
C PRO A 532 30.54 -35.39 -13.51
N ASP A 533 31.82 -35.44 -13.90
CA ASP A 533 32.81 -36.38 -13.35
C ASP A 533 33.60 -35.80 -12.15
N GLN A 534 33.26 -34.60 -11.67
CA GLN A 534 33.97 -33.92 -10.57
C GLN A 534 33.02 -33.59 -9.41
N PRO A 535 32.56 -34.61 -8.65
CA PRO A 535 31.60 -34.42 -7.56
C PRO A 535 32.09 -33.46 -6.46
N GLN A 536 33.41 -33.26 -6.34
CA GLN A 536 34.00 -32.35 -5.35
C GLN A 536 33.49 -30.90 -5.46
N PHE A 537 33.14 -30.41 -6.66
CA PHE A 537 32.62 -29.05 -6.82
C PHE A 537 31.18 -28.93 -6.32
N ILE A 538 30.36 -29.95 -6.55
CA ILE A 538 28.97 -29.99 -6.09
C ILE A 538 28.96 -30.10 -4.55
N VAL A 539 29.77 -31.00 -4.00
CA VAL A 539 29.93 -31.16 -2.54
C VAL A 539 30.43 -29.87 -1.89
N ALA A 540 31.44 -29.21 -2.47
CA ALA A 540 31.94 -27.94 -1.96
C ALA A 540 30.89 -26.82 -2.03
N TYR A 541 30.08 -26.76 -3.09
CA TYR A 541 28.98 -25.78 -3.23
C TYR A 541 27.85 -26.02 -2.23
N GLU A 542 27.44 -27.28 -2.04
CA GLU A 542 26.40 -27.64 -1.06
C GLU A 542 26.85 -27.33 0.37
N GLU A 543 28.10 -27.67 0.71
CA GLU A 543 28.66 -27.36 2.03
C GLU A 543 28.84 -25.85 2.21
N TRP A 544 29.29 -25.13 1.18
CA TRP A 544 29.34 -23.66 1.20
C TRP A 544 27.97 -23.05 1.50
N LYS A 545 26.91 -23.55 0.87
CA LYS A 545 25.53 -23.10 1.09
C LYS A 545 25.12 -23.31 2.55
N ARG A 546 25.42 -24.49 3.13
CA ARG A 546 25.15 -24.78 4.55
C ARG A 546 25.91 -23.85 5.49
N VAL A 547 27.21 -23.63 5.25
CA VAL A 547 28.05 -22.75 6.07
C VAL A 547 27.55 -21.30 5.97
N ARG A 548 27.28 -20.80 4.76
CA ARG A 548 26.73 -19.47 4.50
C ARG A 548 25.40 -19.24 5.21
N ASP A 549 24.48 -20.21 5.14
CA ASP A 549 23.17 -20.07 5.77
C ASP A 549 23.30 -20.04 7.31
N ARG A 550 24.26 -20.77 7.89
CA ARG A 550 24.62 -20.68 9.32
C ARG A 550 25.20 -19.32 9.68
N VAL A 551 26.13 -18.78 8.87
CA VAL A 551 26.72 -17.44 9.05
C VAL A 551 25.64 -16.37 9.02
N ASN A 552 24.81 -16.35 7.97
CA ASN A 552 23.71 -15.39 7.81
C ASN A 552 22.71 -15.44 8.97
N SER A 553 22.40 -16.64 9.47
CA SER A 553 21.53 -16.83 10.65
C SER A 553 22.15 -16.28 11.93
N SER A 554 23.46 -16.46 12.13
CA SER A 554 24.17 -15.91 13.29
C SER A 554 24.29 -14.39 13.23
N GLU A 555 24.61 -13.84 12.06
CA GLU A 555 24.68 -12.41 11.78
C GLU A 555 23.33 -11.72 11.99
N SER A 556 22.24 -12.29 11.45
CA SER A 556 20.89 -11.74 11.60
C SER A 556 20.45 -11.69 13.07
N ARG A 557 20.79 -12.73 13.86
CA ARG A 557 20.53 -12.77 15.30
C ARG A 557 21.33 -11.68 16.04
N LYS A 558 22.60 -11.47 15.68
CA LYS A 558 23.42 -10.44 16.30
C LYS A 558 22.96 -9.03 15.93
N LEU A 559 22.64 -8.75 14.66
CA LEU A 559 22.07 -7.47 14.23
C LEU A 559 20.78 -7.13 14.98
N LYS A 560 19.92 -8.13 15.19
CA LYS A 560 18.72 -7.96 16.01
C LYS A 560 19.06 -7.58 17.46
N SER A 561 19.97 -8.31 18.10
CA SER A 561 20.41 -8.03 19.47
C SER A 561 21.01 -6.62 19.61
N ILE A 562 21.80 -6.16 18.63
CA ILE A 562 22.36 -4.82 18.62
C ILE A 562 21.28 -3.77 18.43
N ARG A 563 20.33 -4.00 17.51
CA ARG A 563 19.20 -3.10 17.30
C ARG A 563 18.38 -2.90 18.58
N ASP A 564 18.17 -3.99 19.32
CA ASP A 564 17.47 -3.95 20.60
C ASP A 564 18.27 -3.16 21.66
N ALA A 565 19.61 -3.28 21.66
CA ALA A 565 20.49 -2.50 22.55
C ALA A 565 20.48 -1.00 22.20
N ILE A 566 20.62 -0.62 20.93
CA ILE A 566 20.53 0.78 20.48
C ILE A 566 19.15 1.37 20.81
N ALA A 567 18.08 0.58 20.65
CA ALA A 567 16.73 1.01 21.01
C ALA A 567 16.59 1.24 22.53
N ALA A 568 17.21 0.38 23.35
CA ALA A 568 17.22 0.53 24.80
C ALA A 568 18.07 1.73 25.27
N GLU A 569 19.22 1.98 24.65
CA GLU A 569 20.07 3.15 24.94
C GLU A 569 19.38 4.47 24.55
N ARG A 570 18.62 4.47 23.44
CA ARG A 570 17.81 5.62 23.02
C ARG A 570 16.56 5.84 23.85
N ALA A 571 16.10 4.81 24.57
CA ALA A 571 15.02 4.94 25.52
C ALA A 571 15.58 5.58 26.81
N VAL A 572 15.78 6.90 26.79
CA VAL A 572 16.14 7.65 28.01
C VAL A 572 15.04 7.42 29.06
N PRO A 573 15.37 6.96 30.28
CA PRO A 573 14.40 6.85 31.35
C PRO A 573 14.06 8.27 31.83
N THR A 574 12.83 8.73 31.58
CA THR A 574 12.26 9.89 32.26
C THR A 574 11.96 9.52 33.71
N THR A 575 13.00 9.49 34.55
CA THR A 575 12.84 9.42 36.01
C THR A 575 12.49 10.80 36.56
N SER A 576 11.24 11.22 36.36
CA SER A 576 10.54 12.13 37.27
C SER A 576 9.04 12.02 36.99
N ASN A 577 8.35 11.19 37.77
CA ASN A 577 6.90 11.34 38.01
C ASN A 577 6.53 10.66 39.32
N ALA A 578 7.10 11.18 40.41
CA ALA A 578 6.34 11.31 41.65
C ALA A 578 5.83 12.75 41.66
N SER A 579 4.50 12.93 41.63
CA SER A 579 3.75 14.19 41.64
C SER A 579 3.92 15.13 40.43
N LYS A 580 2.93 15.12 39.52
CA LYS A 580 2.24 16.32 38.98
C LYS A 580 1.36 15.94 37.78
N ALA A 581 0.16 16.51 37.78
CA ALA A 581 -0.82 16.69 36.71
C ALA A 581 -1.08 15.48 35.79
N GLY A 582 -2.32 14.99 35.83
CA GLY A 582 -2.84 14.14 34.76
C GLY A 582 -2.68 14.82 33.40
N PRO A 583 -2.63 14.03 32.30
CA PRO A 583 -2.55 14.59 30.96
C PRO A 583 -3.69 15.59 30.76
N GLU A 584 -3.35 16.76 30.22
CA GLU A 584 -4.36 17.76 29.83
C GLU A 584 -5.38 17.13 28.85
N PRO A 585 -6.63 17.63 28.83
CA PRO A 585 -7.75 16.95 28.17
C PRO A 585 -7.68 16.92 26.63
N GLU A 586 -6.65 17.48 26.01
CA GLU A 586 -6.63 17.72 24.57
C GLU A 586 -6.43 16.45 23.70
N ASP A 587 -5.93 15.35 24.26
CA ASP A 587 -5.72 14.09 23.51
C ASP A 587 -6.76 12.99 23.81
N ALA A 588 -7.78 13.28 24.64
CA ALA A 588 -8.89 12.37 24.89
C ALA A 588 -10.03 12.64 23.91
N ASP A 589 -9.89 12.17 22.67
CA ASP A 589 -11.01 12.03 21.75
C ASP A 589 -12.10 11.18 22.41
N THR A 590 -13.09 11.87 22.98
CA THR A 590 -14.19 11.27 23.72
C THR A 590 -14.88 10.24 22.84
N TYR A 591 -15.47 9.20 23.45
CA TYR A 591 -16.32 8.26 22.73
C TYR A 591 -17.36 9.01 21.86
N MET A 592 -17.88 10.14 22.37
CA MET A 592 -18.75 11.04 21.64
C MET A 592 -18.07 11.68 20.43
N ALA A 593 -16.84 12.22 20.53
CA ALA A 593 -16.13 12.75 19.36
C ALA A 593 -15.89 11.67 18.27
N ARG A 594 -15.63 10.42 18.68
CA ARG A 594 -15.52 9.28 17.75
C ARG A 594 -16.85 8.87 17.13
N GLN A 595 -17.93 8.84 17.90
CA GLN A 595 -19.28 8.68 17.35
C GLN A 595 -19.58 9.85 16.42
N THR A 596 -19.47 11.11 16.84
CA THR A 596 -19.62 12.29 15.97
C THR A 596 -18.83 12.18 14.66
N ARG A 597 -17.58 11.68 14.68
CA ARG A 597 -16.85 11.37 13.43
C ARG A 597 -17.48 10.21 12.63
N ILE A 598 -17.82 9.09 13.26
CA ILE A 598 -18.52 7.96 12.60
C ILE A 598 -19.84 8.44 11.97
N GLU A 599 -20.65 9.20 12.70
CA GLU A 599 -21.88 9.85 12.25
C GLU A 599 -21.61 10.85 11.10
N GLN A 600 -20.54 11.65 11.16
CA GLN A 600 -20.08 12.47 10.02
C GLN A 600 -19.74 11.62 8.79
N PHE A 601 -19.18 10.41 9.00
CA PHE A 601 -18.87 9.46 7.92
C PHE A 601 -20.05 8.59 7.47
N LYS A 602 -21.19 8.62 8.19
CA LYS A 602 -22.46 8.04 7.73
C LYS A 602 -23.15 8.95 6.71
N GLY A 603 -22.78 10.22 6.64
CA GLY A 603 -23.28 11.17 5.65
C GLY A 603 -22.94 10.76 4.20
N PRO A 604 -23.63 11.34 3.21
CA PRO A 604 -23.41 11.05 1.79
C PRO A 604 -21.97 11.35 1.36
N SER A 605 -21.52 10.61 0.34
CA SER A 605 -20.34 10.92 -0.47
C SER A 605 -19.90 12.38 -0.64
N LEU A 606 -18.77 12.89 -0.11
CA LEU A 606 -18.33 14.21 -0.60
C LEU A 606 -18.12 14.19 -2.13
N LEU A 607 -17.58 13.08 -2.65
CA LEU A 607 -17.42 12.89 -4.09
C LEU A 607 -18.74 12.58 -4.79
N VAL A 608 -19.76 12.03 -4.11
CA VAL A 608 -21.10 11.88 -4.70
C VAL A 608 -21.80 13.24 -4.77
N ASP A 609 -21.62 14.09 -3.77
CA ASP A 609 -22.18 15.44 -3.75
C ASP A 609 -21.54 16.29 -4.85
N ILE A 610 -20.20 16.25 -4.97
CA ILE A 610 -19.47 16.87 -6.08
C ILE A 610 -19.90 16.25 -7.43
N ALA A 611 -20.09 14.93 -7.49
CA ALA A 611 -20.57 14.28 -8.72
C ALA A 611 -21.95 14.80 -9.15
N ARG A 612 -22.86 15.13 -8.23
CA ARG A 612 -24.16 15.74 -8.58
C ARG A 612 -23.98 17.07 -9.27
N LEU A 613 -23.09 17.92 -8.75
CA LEU A 613 -22.78 19.21 -9.37
C LEU A 613 -22.24 19.03 -10.81
N HIS A 614 -21.42 18.00 -11.03
CA HIS A 614 -20.90 17.68 -12.37
C HIS A 614 -21.91 17.02 -13.32
N ALA A 615 -23.02 16.50 -12.80
CA ALA A 615 -24.08 15.94 -13.63
C ALA A 615 -24.89 17.04 -14.36
N GLY A 616 -24.90 18.26 -13.81
CA GLY A 616 -25.61 19.44 -14.34
C GLY A 616 -27.14 19.34 -14.20
N PRO A 617 -27.89 20.44 -14.43
CA PRO A 617 -29.36 20.48 -14.28
C PRO A 617 -30.14 19.63 -15.29
N SER A 618 -29.46 19.06 -16.28
CA SER A 618 -30.01 18.49 -17.52
C SER A 618 -30.29 16.98 -17.47
N GLY A 619 -30.82 16.48 -16.36
CA GLY A 619 -31.36 15.11 -16.29
C GLY A 619 -32.57 14.86 -17.22
N SER A 620 -33.15 15.92 -17.81
CA SER A 620 -34.12 15.82 -18.90
C SER A 620 -33.41 15.96 -20.26
N LYS A 621 -33.63 15.00 -21.16
CA LYS A 621 -33.11 14.91 -22.54
C LYS A 621 -32.80 16.28 -23.17
N VAL A 622 -31.53 16.66 -23.26
CA VAL A 622 -31.10 17.89 -23.96
C VAL A 622 -30.88 17.58 -25.46
N PRO A 623 -31.43 18.39 -26.40
CA PRO A 623 -31.17 18.26 -27.83
C PRO A 623 -29.72 18.57 -28.19
N ALA A 624 -29.27 18.01 -29.32
CA ALA A 624 -27.87 17.90 -29.78
C ALA A 624 -27.09 19.20 -30.09
N SER A 625 -27.37 20.33 -29.45
CA SER A 625 -26.67 21.58 -29.74
C SER A 625 -26.43 22.43 -28.51
N HIS A 626 -25.33 22.21 -27.77
CA HIS A 626 -24.70 23.30 -27.01
C HIS A 626 -23.19 23.11 -26.89
N ALA A 627 -22.50 24.24 -27.07
CA ALA A 627 -21.06 24.41 -27.08
C ALA A 627 -20.43 24.23 -25.69
N ALA A 628 -19.15 23.87 -25.68
CA ALA A 628 -18.32 23.66 -24.51
C ALA A 628 -18.37 24.84 -23.53
N VAL A 629 -18.76 24.57 -22.28
CA VAL A 629 -18.56 25.48 -21.16
C VAL A 629 -17.21 25.16 -20.54
N ASP A 630 -16.19 25.94 -20.89
CA ASP A 630 -14.86 25.92 -20.28
C ASP A 630 -14.91 26.67 -18.94
N GLY A 631 -15.28 25.97 -17.87
CA GLY A 631 -15.31 26.51 -16.51
C GLY A 631 -15.22 25.39 -15.48
N ALA A 632 -14.07 24.74 -15.38
CA ALA A 632 -13.78 23.85 -14.25
C ALA A 632 -13.35 24.71 -13.05
N VAL A 633 -14.03 24.54 -11.91
CA VAL A 633 -13.60 25.10 -10.63
C VAL A 633 -12.43 24.25 -10.11
N PRO A 634 -11.27 24.83 -9.75
CA PRO A 634 -10.15 24.09 -9.19
C PRO A 634 -10.57 23.27 -7.95
N ILE A 635 -10.06 22.04 -7.81
CA ILE A 635 -10.35 21.17 -6.65
C ILE A 635 -9.89 21.78 -5.32
N ASP A 636 -8.80 22.54 -5.33
CA ASP A 636 -8.30 23.21 -4.13
C ASP A 636 -9.29 24.28 -3.64
N ASP A 637 -9.97 24.98 -4.57
CA ASP A 637 -11.05 25.91 -4.23
C ASP A 637 -12.27 25.14 -3.68
N LEU A 638 -12.62 23.98 -4.24
CA LEU A 638 -13.74 23.14 -3.76
C LEU A 638 -13.53 22.55 -2.35
N MET A 639 -12.29 22.46 -1.88
CA MET A 639 -11.97 22.07 -0.50
C MET A 639 -12.03 23.25 0.48
N GLU A 640 -11.93 24.48 -0.01
CA GLU A 640 -12.06 25.73 0.77
C GLU A 640 -13.43 26.41 0.63
N VAL A 641 -14.30 25.93 -0.27
CA VAL A 641 -15.72 26.33 -0.29
C VAL A 641 -16.34 25.96 1.06
N GLU A 642 -16.71 26.98 1.85
CA GLU A 642 -17.73 26.81 2.87
C GLU A 642 -18.93 26.20 2.17
N PHE A 643 -19.17 24.89 2.41
CA PHE A 643 -20.36 24.22 1.92
C PHE A 643 -21.56 25.03 2.39
N THR A 644 -22.14 25.84 1.52
CA THR A 644 -23.51 26.30 1.69
C THR A 644 -24.31 24.99 1.78
N PRO A 645 -24.95 24.71 2.92
CA PRO A 645 -25.85 23.57 3.01
C PRO A 645 -26.78 23.62 1.81
N LEU A 646 -27.03 22.48 1.17
CA LEU A 646 -28.03 22.34 0.11
C LEU A 646 -29.22 23.23 0.46
N GLU A 647 -29.57 24.16 -0.44
CA GLU A 647 -30.65 25.10 -0.16
C GLU A 647 -31.93 24.30 0.08
N GLU A 648 -32.82 24.82 0.92
CA GLU A 648 -34.09 24.19 1.26
C GLU A 648 -34.93 24.04 -0.02
N GLY A 649 -34.77 22.91 -0.73
CA GLY A 649 -35.32 22.68 -2.08
C GLY A 649 -34.49 21.78 -3.01
N ASP A 650 -33.22 21.49 -2.70
CA ASP A 650 -32.44 20.50 -3.47
C ASP A 650 -32.96 19.07 -3.22
N PRO A 651 -33.05 18.22 -4.26
CA PRO A 651 -33.57 16.86 -4.13
C PRO A 651 -32.67 16.02 -3.21
N ASP A 652 -33.32 15.22 -2.34
CA ASP A 652 -32.64 14.32 -1.40
C ASP A 652 -31.70 13.36 -2.17
N VAL A 653 -30.68 12.84 -1.47
CA VAL A 653 -29.70 11.95 -2.08
C VAL A 653 -30.35 10.75 -2.77
N ASP A 654 -31.40 10.25 -2.15
CA ASP A 654 -32.16 9.09 -2.58
C ASP A 654 -33.06 9.37 -3.80
N GLU A 655 -33.29 10.63 -4.16
CA GLU A 655 -34.15 11.01 -5.31
C GLU A 655 -33.37 11.11 -6.63
N VAL A 656 -32.04 11.25 -6.58
CA VAL A 656 -31.21 11.34 -7.78
C VAL A 656 -30.89 9.93 -8.29
N PRO A 657 -31.24 9.58 -9.54
CA PRO A 657 -30.93 8.25 -10.06
C PRO A 657 -29.42 7.95 -10.03
N ALA A 658 -29.04 6.75 -9.61
CA ALA A 658 -27.62 6.36 -9.47
C ALA A 658 -26.80 6.54 -10.75
N TRP A 659 -27.40 6.37 -11.93
CA TRP A 659 -26.72 6.59 -13.21
C TRP A 659 -26.30 8.05 -13.43
N VAL A 660 -27.08 9.02 -12.95
CA VAL A 660 -26.75 10.45 -13.02
C VAL A 660 -25.51 10.73 -12.17
N VAL A 661 -25.52 10.24 -10.93
CA VAL A 661 -24.37 10.32 -10.01
C VAL A 661 -23.14 9.64 -10.59
N ARG A 662 -23.31 8.49 -11.26
CA ARG A 662 -22.22 7.75 -11.92
C ARG A 662 -21.57 8.54 -13.04
N THR A 663 -22.35 9.17 -13.91
CA THR A 663 -21.83 10.05 -14.96
C THR A 663 -21.08 11.23 -14.37
N GLY A 664 -21.65 11.87 -13.35
CA GLY A 664 -21.01 12.95 -12.60
C GLY A 664 -19.69 12.53 -11.96
N TYR A 665 -19.67 11.36 -11.33
CA TYR A 665 -18.50 10.80 -10.65
C TYR A 665 -17.37 10.49 -11.64
N MET A 666 -17.70 9.92 -12.82
CA MET A 666 -16.74 9.70 -13.89
C MET A 666 -16.15 11.01 -14.44
N ARG A 667 -16.98 12.04 -14.61
CA ARG A 667 -16.52 13.38 -15.04
C ARG A 667 -15.59 14.00 -14.01
N MET A 668 -15.99 13.99 -12.75
CA MET A 668 -15.19 14.48 -11.62
C MET A 668 -13.83 13.79 -11.58
N MET A 669 -13.79 12.45 -11.55
CA MET A 669 -12.51 11.71 -11.56
C MET A 669 -11.63 12.06 -12.76
N TRP A 670 -12.23 12.28 -13.95
CA TRP A 670 -11.51 12.65 -15.15
C TRP A 670 -10.94 14.07 -15.11
N THR A 671 -11.64 15.01 -14.47
CA THR A 671 -11.19 16.40 -14.29
C THR A 671 -10.21 16.57 -13.13
N SER A 672 -10.26 15.72 -12.09
CA SER A 672 -9.33 15.77 -10.95
C SER A 672 -7.85 15.74 -11.34
N ALA A 673 -7.53 15.26 -12.54
CA ALA A 673 -6.18 15.23 -13.08
C ALA A 673 -5.74 16.49 -13.82
N LYS A 674 -6.71 17.18 -14.42
CA LYS A 674 -6.45 18.32 -15.31
C LYS A 674 -6.09 19.57 -14.52
N ASP A 675 -6.65 19.70 -13.31
CA ASP A 675 -6.51 20.91 -12.50
C ASP A 675 -5.29 20.89 -11.57
N MET A 676 -4.61 19.76 -11.41
CA MET A 676 -3.36 19.70 -10.62
C MET A 676 -2.14 20.17 -11.40
N HIS A 677 -2.29 20.47 -12.68
CA HIS A 677 -1.24 21.09 -13.47
C HIS A 677 -1.45 22.61 -13.38
N SER A 678 -0.78 23.23 -12.43
CA SER A 678 -0.80 24.68 -12.21
C SER A 678 0.46 25.32 -12.77
N ARG A 679 0.30 26.46 -13.44
CA ARG A 679 1.43 27.34 -13.77
C ARG A 679 1.94 27.96 -12.48
N CYS A 680 3.25 28.13 -12.34
CA CYS A 680 3.80 28.76 -11.15
C CYS A 680 3.39 30.24 -11.09
N SER A 681 2.72 30.64 -10.00
CA SER A 681 2.29 32.02 -9.78
C SER A 681 3.49 32.98 -9.73
N LYS A 682 4.61 32.53 -9.14
CA LYS A 682 5.88 33.28 -9.09
C LYS A 682 6.52 33.42 -10.46
N CYS A 683 6.54 32.39 -11.31
CA CYS A 683 7.02 32.53 -12.70
C CYS A 683 6.28 33.63 -13.45
N LYS A 684 4.95 33.70 -13.30
CA LYS A 684 4.10 34.66 -14.01
C LYS A 684 4.55 36.11 -13.77
N VAL A 685 4.96 36.43 -12.54
CA VAL A 685 5.37 37.79 -12.14
C VAL A 685 6.89 38.02 -12.15
N ASP A 686 7.71 36.97 -12.11
CA ASP A 686 9.17 37.08 -12.09
C ASP A 686 9.71 37.55 -13.47
N PRO A 687 10.33 38.75 -13.55
CA PRO A 687 10.84 39.30 -14.81
C PRO A 687 12.14 38.62 -15.29
N THR A 688 12.76 37.80 -14.44
CA THR A 688 13.98 37.03 -14.77
C THR A 688 13.68 35.70 -15.47
N VAL A 689 12.42 35.26 -15.44
CA VAL A 689 11.96 34.00 -16.04
C VAL A 689 11.58 34.23 -17.49
N ASP A 690 11.95 33.30 -18.37
CA ASP A 690 11.57 33.37 -19.79
C ASP A 690 10.10 32.96 -20.02
N GLN A 691 9.59 33.23 -21.23
CA GLN A 691 8.19 32.93 -21.55
C GLN A 691 7.89 31.43 -21.55
N ALA A 692 8.87 30.58 -21.90
CA ALA A 692 8.68 29.13 -21.95
C ALA A 692 8.48 28.54 -20.54
N ASP A 693 9.26 28.99 -19.55
CA ASP A 693 9.10 28.60 -18.16
C ASP A 693 7.85 29.22 -17.50
N LYS A 694 7.39 30.39 -17.97
CA LYS A 694 6.09 30.99 -17.55
C LYS A 694 4.88 30.19 -18.01
N GLU A 695 4.97 29.57 -19.18
CA GLU A 695 3.90 28.74 -19.74
C GLU A 695 3.98 27.29 -19.26
N LYS A 696 5.11 26.90 -18.66
CA LYS A 696 5.33 25.57 -18.11
C LYS A 696 4.34 25.29 -16.98
N VAL A 697 3.76 24.11 -17.07
CA VAL A 697 2.76 23.66 -16.11
C VAL A 697 3.38 22.59 -15.22
N TRP A 698 3.16 22.72 -13.91
CA TRP A 698 3.80 21.91 -12.89
C TRP A 698 2.76 21.07 -12.17
N THR A 699 3.08 19.82 -11.86
CA THR A 699 2.30 19.06 -10.86
C THR A 699 2.51 19.66 -9.48
N PRO A 700 1.62 19.49 -8.47
CA PRO A 700 1.69 20.28 -7.24
C PRO A 700 2.99 20.05 -6.45
N TRP A 701 3.49 18.82 -6.43
CA TRP A 701 4.79 18.50 -5.80
C TRP A 701 5.98 19.12 -6.53
N ASN A 702 5.96 19.12 -7.87
CA ASN A 702 7.01 19.78 -8.64
C ASN A 702 6.88 21.31 -8.59
N LEU A 703 5.66 21.83 -8.43
CA LEU A 703 5.40 23.25 -8.26
C LEU A 703 6.02 23.74 -6.96
N ALA A 704 5.74 23.07 -5.82
CA ALA A 704 6.35 23.42 -4.54
C ALA A 704 7.89 23.40 -4.61
N ARG A 705 8.47 22.34 -5.19
CA ARG A 705 9.93 22.24 -5.36
C ARG A 705 10.48 23.29 -6.31
N HIS A 706 9.75 23.60 -7.38
CA HIS A 706 10.11 24.67 -8.32
C HIS A 706 10.05 26.03 -7.63
N GLU A 707 9.01 26.32 -6.86
CA GLU A 707 8.89 27.56 -6.09
C GLU A 707 10.00 27.74 -5.06
N GLU A 708 10.47 26.65 -4.46
CA GLU A 708 11.59 26.69 -3.51
C GLU A 708 12.94 26.87 -4.24
N GLN A 709 13.20 26.07 -5.28
CA GLN A 709 14.52 26.01 -5.91
C GLN A 709 14.70 27.10 -6.98
N PHE A 710 13.71 27.23 -7.87
CA PHE A 710 13.77 28.14 -9.00
C PHE A 710 13.53 29.58 -8.57
N HIS A 711 12.65 29.83 -7.61
CA HIS A 711 12.41 31.18 -7.10
C HIS A 711 13.21 31.53 -5.84
N SER A 712 14.27 30.78 -5.52
CA SER A 712 15.25 31.22 -4.52
C SER A 712 15.94 32.52 -4.94
N VAL A 713 16.28 33.38 -3.97
CA VAL A 713 16.94 34.67 -4.21
C VAL A 713 18.23 34.48 -5.03
N GLY A 714 19.04 33.47 -4.68
CA GLY A 714 20.26 33.14 -5.41
C GLY A 714 20.01 32.77 -6.87
N MET A 715 18.95 32.03 -7.17
CA MET A 715 18.61 31.70 -8.56
C MET A 715 18.00 32.86 -9.34
N GLN A 716 17.20 33.71 -8.69
CA GLN A 716 16.70 34.94 -9.33
C GLN A 716 17.85 35.86 -9.71
N LEU A 717 18.82 36.07 -8.80
CA LEU A 717 20.05 36.83 -9.06
C LEU A 717 20.86 36.20 -10.20
N ALA A 718 21.11 34.89 -10.16
CA ALA A 718 21.87 34.20 -11.21
C ALA A 718 21.19 34.32 -12.58
N ARG A 719 19.86 34.20 -12.66
CA ARG A 719 19.11 34.42 -13.92
C ARG A 719 19.18 35.87 -14.39
N TRP A 720 19.04 36.82 -13.47
CA TRP A 720 19.16 38.24 -13.77
C TRP A 720 20.56 38.55 -14.33
N TYR A 721 21.62 38.11 -13.65
CA TYR A 721 22.99 38.24 -14.14
C TYR A 721 23.16 37.58 -15.50
N ASN A 722 22.71 36.35 -15.73
CA ASN A 722 22.84 35.73 -17.05
C ASN A 722 22.10 36.48 -18.16
N LYS A 723 20.95 37.10 -17.84
CA LYS A 723 20.15 37.90 -18.78
C LYS A 723 20.80 39.26 -19.09
N HIS A 724 21.53 39.84 -18.14
CA HIS A 724 22.07 41.21 -18.23
C HIS A 724 23.62 41.27 -18.34
N ALA A 725 24.34 40.20 -18.06
CA ALA A 725 25.82 40.14 -18.12
C ALA A 725 26.34 40.23 -19.56
N THR A 726 25.55 39.84 -20.55
CA THR A 726 25.83 40.11 -21.97
C THR A 726 25.73 41.60 -22.31
N CYS A 727 25.11 42.43 -21.47
CA CYS A 727 25.01 43.87 -21.68
C CYS A 727 26.12 44.62 -20.93
N LEU A 728 26.46 44.22 -19.69
CA LEU A 728 27.54 44.86 -18.91
C LEU A 728 28.94 44.61 -19.48
N LEU A 729 29.24 43.41 -19.99
CA LEU A 729 30.53 43.12 -20.64
C LEU A 729 30.64 43.69 -22.07
N CYS A 730 29.53 44.18 -22.62
CA CYS A 730 29.51 44.90 -23.90
C CYS A 730 29.62 46.43 -23.72
N ALA A 731 29.44 46.95 -22.50
CA ALA A 731 29.59 48.37 -22.18
C ALA A 731 31.02 48.76 -21.77
N LEU A 732 31.91 47.77 -21.55
CA LEU A 732 33.32 47.98 -21.28
C LEU A 732 34.10 47.63 -22.55
N ASP A 733 34.59 48.65 -23.25
CA ASP A 733 35.28 48.49 -24.54
C ASP A 733 36.62 47.74 -24.45
N ASP A 734 37.19 47.55 -23.25
CA ASP A 734 38.50 46.90 -23.05
C ASP A 734 38.49 45.75 -22.02
N CYS A 735 37.70 44.68 -22.25
CA CYS A 735 37.77 43.47 -21.41
C CYS A 735 38.64 42.36 -22.04
N PRO A 736 39.78 41.97 -21.42
CA PRO A 736 40.69 40.92 -21.92
C PRO A 736 40.05 39.52 -22.04
N GLU A 737 38.90 39.28 -21.41
CA GLU A 737 38.18 37.99 -21.48
C GLU A 737 37.59 37.65 -22.85
N LYS A 738 37.48 38.64 -23.77
CA LYS A 738 37.10 38.37 -25.17
C LYS A 738 38.11 37.48 -25.91
N LEU A 739 39.37 37.39 -25.44
CA LEU A 739 40.36 36.45 -25.99
C LEU A 739 40.23 35.03 -25.40
N ALA A 740 39.82 34.90 -24.14
CA ALA A 740 39.72 33.61 -23.44
C ALA A 740 38.44 32.82 -23.81
N ARG A 741 37.32 33.50 -24.10
CA ARG A 741 36.04 32.84 -24.44
C ARG A 741 35.99 32.20 -25.84
N ARG A 742 36.97 32.44 -26.72
CA ARG A 742 37.10 31.69 -27.99
C ARG A 742 37.63 30.27 -27.81
N THR A 743 38.19 29.93 -26.64
CA THR A 743 38.85 28.65 -26.43
C THR A 743 38.01 27.65 -25.60
N TYR A 744 37.01 28.11 -24.84
CA TYR A 744 36.35 27.26 -23.83
C TYR A 744 34.90 26.82 -24.10
N THR A 745 34.30 27.21 -25.24
CA THR A 745 32.90 26.90 -25.54
C THR A 745 32.73 25.73 -26.52
N ARG A 746 33.33 24.57 -26.23
CA ARG A 746 33.07 23.34 -27.02
C ARG A 746 32.76 22.06 -26.24
N HIS A 747 32.75 22.05 -24.90
CA HIS A 747 32.44 20.82 -24.16
C HIS A 747 31.62 21.06 -22.89
N ILE A 748 30.34 21.43 -23.02
CA ILE A 748 29.31 21.03 -22.05
C ILE A 748 28.01 20.74 -22.81
N ASN A 749 27.75 19.47 -23.07
CA ASN A 749 26.42 18.96 -23.43
C ASN A 749 25.91 18.19 -22.19
N PRO A 750 24.80 18.57 -21.55
CA PRO A 750 24.33 17.90 -20.33
C PRO A 750 23.55 16.61 -20.60
N ALA A 751 23.66 16.00 -21.80
CA ALA A 751 22.90 14.83 -22.19
C ALA A 751 23.78 13.63 -22.61
N VAL A 752 24.71 13.18 -21.76
CA VAL A 752 25.28 11.82 -21.86
C VAL A 752 25.56 11.30 -20.44
N GLY A 753 24.86 10.24 -20.04
CA GLY A 753 25.16 9.52 -18.81
C GLY A 753 26.46 8.72 -18.98
N TYR A 754 27.48 9.02 -18.17
CA TYR A 754 28.71 8.24 -18.13
C TYR A 754 28.48 6.95 -17.32
N HIS A 755 28.75 5.82 -17.96
CA HIS A 755 28.94 4.53 -17.30
C HIS A 755 30.34 4.49 -16.66
N VAL A 756 30.40 4.11 -15.39
CA VAL A 756 31.64 3.81 -14.67
C VAL A 756 32.21 2.49 -15.20
N GLY A 757 33.37 2.50 -15.88
CA GLY A 757 34.12 1.26 -16.16
C GLY A 757 35.00 1.17 -17.41
N ASP A 758 35.63 2.24 -17.91
CA ASP A 758 36.60 2.13 -19.03
C ASP A 758 38.05 2.48 -18.59
N PRO A 759 39.02 1.54 -18.65
CA PRO A 759 40.38 1.74 -18.18
C PRO A 759 41.35 2.34 -19.22
N ARG A 760 40.88 3.09 -20.22
CA ARG A 760 41.75 3.63 -21.29
C ARG A 760 41.53 5.11 -21.60
N LEU A 761 41.94 6.03 -20.72
CA LEU A 761 42.25 7.42 -21.08
C LEU A 761 43.43 7.98 -20.24
N PRO A 762 44.25 8.88 -20.81
CA PRO A 762 45.56 9.26 -20.27
C PRO A 762 45.47 10.28 -19.12
N GLN A 763 46.45 10.22 -18.22
CA GLN A 763 46.61 11.12 -17.08
C GLN A 763 46.81 12.57 -17.56
N VAL A 764 46.02 13.50 -17.01
CA VAL A 764 46.22 14.94 -17.16
C VAL A 764 46.94 15.44 -15.92
N GLU A 765 48.17 15.92 -16.11
CA GLU A 765 49.03 16.51 -15.08
C GLU A 765 48.47 17.86 -14.58
N GLU A 766 48.65 18.10 -13.29
CA GLU A 766 48.25 19.31 -12.57
C GLU A 766 49.06 20.54 -13.02
N PHE A 767 48.38 21.58 -13.49
CA PHE A 767 48.94 22.93 -13.59
C PHE A 767 48.44 23.77 -12.41
N PHE A 768 49.30 23.97 -11.41
CA PHE A 768 49.14 25.05 -10.42
C PHE A 768 49.69 26.34 -11.05
N VAL A 769 48.81 27.33 -11.27
CA VAL A 769 49.24 28.72 -11.50
C VAL A 769 49.42 29.35 -10.13
N ALA A 770 50.66 29.69 -9.79
CA ALA A 770 50.98 30.47 -8.60
C ALA A 770 50.50 31.91 -8.78
N PHE A 771 49.69 32.42 -7.85
CA PHE A 771 49.48 33.86 -7.68
C PHE A 771 50.72 34.44 -6.98
N PRO A 772 51.20 35.64 -7.35
CA PRO A 772 52.28 36.28 -6.63
C PRO A 772 51.78 36.79 -5.28
N ASP A 773 52.51 36.46 -4.21
CA ASP A 773 52.36 37.08 -2.89
C ASP A 773 52.79 38.55 -2.99
N THR A 774 51.84 39.43 -3.31
CA THR A 774 51.96 40.86 -3.01
C THR A 774 50.73 41.26 -2.23
N PHE A 775 50.91 41.34 -0.91
CA PHE A 775 49.97 42.04 -0.04
C PHE A 775 49.99 43.52 -0.43
N LEU A 776 48.82 44.08 -0.74
CA LEU A 776 48.64 45.52 -0.81
C LEU A 776 48.94 46.10 0.57
N SER A 777 49.61 47.24 0.63
CA SER A 777 49.72 47.97 1.90
C SER A 777 48.34 48.46 2.34
N ASP A 778 48.16 48.74 3.63
CA ASP A 778 46.89 49.29 4.14
C ASP A 778 46.49 50.58 3.38
N GLU A 779 47.47 51.39 2.94
CA GLU A 779 47.22 52.58 2.10
C GLU A 779 46.74 52.24 0.66
N GLU A 780 47.19 51.13 0.08
CA GLU A 780 46.71 50.66 -1.22
C GLU A 780 45.32 50.03 -1.11
N LEU A 781 45.01 49.42 0.04
CA LEU A 781 43.68 48.90 0.34
C LEU A 781 42.66 50.03 0.52
N ASP A 782 43.02 51.06 1.29
CA ASP A 782 42.19 52.25 1.51
C ASP A 782 41.92 53.00 0.19
N ALA A 783 42.93 53.08 -0.70
CA ALA A 783 42.78 53.71 -2.02
C ALA A 783 41.90 52.90 -2.99
N GLU A 784 41.94 51.57 -2.92
CA GLU A 784 41.01 50.69 -3.65
C GLU A 784 39.59 50.83 -3.10
N GLU A 785 39.43 50.90 -1.78
CA GLU A 785 38.13 51.04 -1.12
C GLU A 785 37.46 52.38 -1.47
N GLU A 786 38.23 53.48 -1.49
CA GLU A 786 37.75 54.80 -1.88
C GLU A 786 37.39 54.86 -3.38
N ARG A 787 38.16 54.17 -4.24
CA ARG A 787 37.87 54.05 -5.68
C ARG A 787 36.58 53.27 -5.95
N TRP A 788 36.35 52.16 -5.25
CA TRP A 788 35.12 51.37 -5.37
C TRP A 788 33.92 52.13 -4.82
N ALA A 789 34.08 52.86 -3.71
CA ALA A 789 33.02 53.69 -3.16
C ALA A 789 32.57 54.80 -4.15
N MET A 790 33.48 55.37 -4.94
CA MET A 790 33.14 56.33 -6.00
C MET A 790 32.48 55.66 -7.23
N GLU A 791 32.92 54.47 -7.63
CA GLU A 791 32.33 53.76 -8.79
C GLU A 791 30.89 53.26 -8.53
N PHE A 792 30.50 53.03 -7.26
CA PHE A 792 29.16 52.53 -6.90
C PHE A 792 28.17 53.62 -6.44
N ALA A 793 28.59 54.89 -6.35
CA ALA A 793 27.74 55.98 -5.87
C ALA A 793 26.54 56.30 -6.78
N ASP A 794 26.61 55.96 -8.08
CA ASP A 794 25.57 56.31 -9.07
C ASP A 794 24.61 55.17 -9.46
N VAL A 795 24.67 54.00 -8.79
CA VAL A 795 23.74 52.89 -9.09
C VAL A 795 22.42 53.06 -8.32
N THR A 796 21.41 53.63 -8.99
CA THR A 796 20.04 53.73 -8.45
C THR A 796 19.28 52.42 -8.67
N LEU A 797 19.05 51.65 -7.58
CA LEU A 797 18.17 50.47 -7.60
C LEU A 797 16.70 50.85 -7.26
N PRO A 798 15.70 50.14 -7.81
CA PRO A 798 14.29 50.42 -7.52
C PRO A 798 13.92 50.22 -6.04
N SER A 799 13.02 51.07 -5.53
CA SER A 799 12.59 51.16 -4.13
C SER A 799 11.96 49.89 -3.53
N SER A 800 11.61 48.89 -4.35
CA SER A 800 11.06 47.61 -3.87
C SER A 800 12.09 46.65 -3.25
N PHE A 801 13.35 47.06 -3.13
CA PHE A 801 14.48 46.20 -2.71
C PHE A 801 15.04 46.51 -1.31
N LEU A 802 14.50 47.49 -0.57
CA LEU A 802 15.30 48.21 0.42
C LEU A 802 15.08 47.94 1.93
N GLU A 803 14.13 47.10 2.38
CA GLU A 803 13.90 46.97 3.83
C GLU A 803 14.49 45.75 4.54
N VAL A 804 14.96 44.71 3.83
CA VAL A 804 15.63 43.54 4.45
C VAL A 804 17.10 43.39 4.02
N SER A 805 17.42 43.92 2.84
CA SER A 805 18.69 43.67 2.13
C SER A 805 19.91 44.39 2.72
N ARG A 806 19.71 45.50 3.45
CA ARG A 806 20.85 46.30 3.97
C ARG A 806 21.59 45.64 5.13
N VAL A 807 20.89 44.91 5.99
CA VAL A 807 21.50 44.25 7.16
C VAL A 807 22.19 42.94 6.75
N GLU A 808 21.59 42.17 5.84
CA GLU A 808 22.16 40.90 5.38
C GLU A 808 23.33 41.08 4.41
N ALA A 809 23.31 42.10 3.54
CA ALA A 809 24.44 42.43 2.67
C ALA A 809 25.64 42.98 3.46
N ALA A 810 25.38 43.80 4.50
CA ALA A 810 26.44 44.30 5.38
C ALA A 810 27.08 43.18 6.22
N LEU A 811 26.28 42.22 6.71
CA LEU A 811 26.81 41.04 7.41
C LEU A 811 27.62 40.12 6.49
N ALA A 812 27.17 39.90 5.26
CA ALA A 812 27.87 39.05 4.28
C ALA A 812 29.20 39.69 3.84
N GLY A 813 29.25 41.02 3.69
CA GLY A 813 30.48 41.76 3.42
C GLY A 813 31.49 41.70 4.57
N ALA A 814 31.05 41.95 5.81
CA ALA A 814 31.93 41.94 6.98
C ALA A 814 32.56 40.56 7.28
N VAL A 815 31.83 39.47 6.98
CA VAL A 815 32.33 38.09 7.13
C VAL A 815 33.36 37.73 6.05
N MET A 816 33.25 38.31 4.85
CA MET A 816 34.21 38.09 3.76
C MET A 816 35.52 38.87 3.95
N LEU A 817 35.48 40.02 4.63
CA LEU A 817 36.62 40.95 4.73
C LEU A 817 37.40 40.89 6.06
N GLY A 818 36.95 40.11 7.05
CA GLY A 818 37.75 39.84 8.26
C GLY A 818 37.98 41.05 9.17
N VAL A 819 37.06 42.02 9.21
CA VAL A 819 37.20 43.26 9.99
C VAL A 819 36.97 43.01 11.49
N HIS A 820 37.84 43.59 12.34
CA HIS A 820 37.76 43.52 13.80
C HIS A 820 36.69 44.46 14.40
N GLU A 821 36.16 44.05 15.56
CA GLU A 821 34.87 44.41 16.18
C GLU A 821 34.65 45.88 16.66
N GLU A 822 35.53 46.85 16.40
CA GLU A 822 35.51 48.14 17.13
C GLU A 822 34.92 49.37 16.41
N SER A 823 34.39 49.27 15.18
CA SER A 823 33.96 50.47 14.41
C SER A 823 32.48 50.56 14.00
N VAL A 824 31.55 49.85 14.66
CA VAL A 824 30.11 49.99 14.35
C VAL A 824 29.35 50.66 15.51
N GLU A 825 28.93 51.92 15.32
CA GLU A 825 28.02 52.63 16.22
C GLU A 825 26.59 52.05 16.18
N PRO A 826 25.83 52.09 17.29
CA PRO A 826 24.64 51.26 17.45
C PRO A 826 23.36 51.92 16.93
N VAL A 827 22.65 51.24 16.03
CA VAL A 827 21.22 51.47 15.79
C VAL A 827 20.41 50.56 16.74
N VAL A 828 19.55 51.18 17.53
CA VAL A 828 18.78 50.58 18.63
C VAL A 828 17.82 49.49 18.14
N VAL A 829 18.12 48.21 18.45
CA VAL A 829 17.14 47.11 18.53
C VAL A 829 17.53 46.16 19.67
N ASP A 830 16.51 45.70 20.41
CA ASP A 830 16.55 44.91 21.65
C ASP A 830 17.61 43.78 21.70
N HIS A 831 18.64 44.02 22.51
CA HIS A 831 19.86 43.22 22.61
C HIS A 831 19.66 41.84 23.28
N LYS A 832 18.49 41.57 23.89
CA LYS A 832 18.28 40.35 24.69
C LYS A 832 17.89 39.12 23.86
N ALA A 833 17.20 39.34 22.73
CA ALA A 833 16.80 38.26 21.81
C ALA A 833 17.94 37.84 20.86
N ALA A 834 18.73 38.80 20.36
CA ALA A 834 19.86 38.53 19.47
C ALA A 834 21.00 37.79 20.18
N LEU A 835 21.30 38.14 21.45
CA LEU A 835 22.34 37.46 22.24
C LEU A 835 21.98 36.00 22.57
N ALA A 836 20.69 35.67 22.65
CA ALA A 836 20.20 34.31 22.89
C ALA A 836 20.30 33.43 21.63
N SER A 837 20.09 34.01 20.44
CA SER A 837 20.28 33.33 19.15
C SER A 837 21.77 33.15 18.80
N TYR A 838 22.62 34.13 19.09
CA TYR A 838 24.07 34.06 18.83
C TYR A 838 24.77 33.01 19.71
N LYS A 839 24.36 32.88 20.99
CA LYS A 839 24.89 31.83 21.88
C LYS A 839 24.50 30.40 21.45
N ARG A 840 23.44 30.22 20.65
CA ARG A 840 23.08 28.92 20.06
C ARG A 840 23.91 28.56 18.83
N LEU A 841 24.51 29.54 18.14
CA LEU A 841 25.32 29.34 16.94
C LEU A 841 26.82 29.10 17.22
N LYS A 842 27.29 29.36 18.45
CA LYS A 842 28.72 29.23 18.82
C LYS A 842 29.17 27.79 19.16
N ILE A 843 28.35 26.78 18.87
CA ILE A 843 28.75 25.36 18.93
C ILE A 843 28.70 24.80 17.51
N SER A 844 29.76 25.06 16.73
CA SER A 844 30.43 24.07 15.85
C SER A 844 31.36 24.75 14.83
N LYS A 845 32.39 25.45 15.30
CA LYS A 845 33.55 25.76 14.43
C LYS A 845 34.42 24.51 14.18
N GLU A 846 34.21 23.45 14.96
CA GLU A 846 34.87 22.15 14.82
C GLU A 846 34.19 21.21 13.80
N ALA A 847 32.96 21.49 13.37
CA ALA A 847 32.25 20.65 12.40
C ALA A 847 32.63 20.94 10.93
N PHE A 848 33.28 22.07 10.66
CA PHE A 848 33.61 22.47 9.28
C PHE A 848 34.93 21.86 8.77
N VAL A 849 35.77 21.31 9.65
CA VAL A 849 37.03 20.64 9.28
C VAL A 849 36.82 19.16 8.92
N TYR A 850 35.67 18.55 9.25
CA TYR A 850 35.44 17.11 8.99
C TYR A 850 34.73 16.80 7.66
N VAL A 851 34.23 17.80 6.93
CA VAL A 851 33.45 17.60 5.69
C VAL A 851 34.32 17.66 4.42
N THR A 852 35.55 18.16 4.50
CA THR A 852 36.45 18.27 3.34
C THR A 852 37.27 17.00 3.05
N GLU A 853 37.32 16.03 3.96
CA GLU A 853 38.11 14.80 3.77
C GLU A 853 37.29 13.59 3.27
N SER A 854 35.95 13.66 3.40
CA SER A 854 35.04 12.61 2.89
C SER A 854 34.70 12.74 1.40
N SER A 855 35.03 13.87 0.77
CA SER A 855 34.84 14.11 -0.66
C SER A 855 36.08 13.79 -1.51
N ARG A 856 37.15 13.26 -0.88
CA ARG A 856 38.43 12.88 -1.53
C ARG A 856 38.73 11.37 -1.51
N ARG A 857 37.81 10.52 -1.04
CA ARG A 857 37.82 9.06 -1.22
C ARG A 857 36.59 8.65 -2.02
#